data_AF-A0A8J9Y5T5-F1
#
_entry.id   AF-A0A8J9Y5T5-F1
#
_cell.length_a   1.000
_cell.length_b   1.000
_cell.length_c   1.000
_cell.angle_alpha   90.00
_cell.angle_beta   90.00
_cell.angle_gamma   90.00
#
_symmetry.space_group_name_H-M   'P 1'
#
loop_
_entity.id
_entity.type
_entity.pdbx_description
1 polymer ?
#
loop_
_entity_poly.entity_id
_entity_poly.type
_entity_poly.pdbx_seq_one_letter_code
_entity_poly.pdbx_strand_id
1 'polypeptide(L)'
;MEEEKSKEELEDWKVYEALTIKSPTEMEADVENDVVTSLRGDLAGLQYKRDKLISENSDLKNQMLSRDQRILEQQVEIDHLREQNARQNAIISSLKKKIQDLEEVHRNSQASQSRSELTIQTLQRDNRYCEEKIKDLEKKLRSLELECHNEEQQKENARCQFHDLVRRLSVAMDADFCDTTHTHSPESLIIKASELVQDITRLKNKCMNTTENLSTIEQDLRSCRDTLERANADKDILQRQVSSQLLDIERLKQEKESLSVSNRVLERELHEAREKLSHCAKNLNVVTDNVNQNESIIIQLKEDLRHRDEKYQRLQTEFRNTMESIAILLSLPTRFVEAHESTIKDRVREILSDNKDKSVQIDALREKLALESQQLGRTAHLHDQATTRVRILEDERNMLESKVHKLESELNAIELSRDNLRKDKANFVAFLERLSRTLNMDELTQDIGVELHTESIMHRAEQLARLESDKIVDKLLYYGYYGTLPRLRRERSFHDLPYLKETAVVYQLQRRIRILREQLQRKDLHLDLLRRKLSVQEESSRVRAVLQAERDEALNRCKKLARQCDKLGVQLSDARSQLRDLNTQLADAAEYKITSLERARKIEELQKKLDEAELLRARYNRKVNVLKDQVRTTGETFEQERTTSEHQINMIRDDLSRTKEALAECQRREAQLQSFRNSIAKLLGILVPSSVSDFEMVSRLQKLIDAHHDFTIVSRRYDDPTLLRASSRSPPPSRCRTRTPDRSLRYDDSGYADPAFDLEDELYKGRAAL
;
A
#
# COMPACT_ATOMS: atom_id res chain seq x y z
N MET A 1 72.16 -11.57 83.29
CA MET A 1 71.67 -10.18 83.50
C MET A 1 71.39 -9.40 82.22
N GLU A 2 72.28 -9.25 81.22
CA GLU A 2 71.86 -8.61 79.95
C GLU A 2 71.12 -9.58 78.99
N GLU A 3 71.52 -10.87 78.94
CA GLU A 3 70.86 -11.87 78.07
C GLU A 3 69.45 -12.32 78.53
N GLU A 4 69.07 -12.09 79.79
CA GLU A 4 67.73 -12.43 80.30
C GLU A 4 66.72 -11.34 79.94
N LYS A 5 67.12 -10.07 80.06
CA LYS A 5 66.28 -8.91 79.72
C LYS A 5 65.88 -8.91 78.24
N SER A 6 66.80 -9.30 77.36
CA SER A 6 66.53 -9.46 75.93
C SER A 6 65.58 -10.62 75.60
N LYS A 7 65.28 -11.53 76.55
CA LYS A 7 64.26 -12.58 76.38
C LYS A 7 62.91 -12.12 76.91
N GLU A 8 62.86 -11.45 78.05
CA GLU A 8 61.61 -10.82 78.54
C GLU A 8 61.05 -9.83 77.52
N GLU A 9 61.88 -8.94 76.96
CA GLU A 9 61.45 -7.99 75.91
C GLU A 9 61.00 -8.68 74.60
N LEU A 10 61.43 -9.94 74.36
CA LEU A 10 61.02 -10.75 73.20
C LEU A 10 59.79 -11.63 73.46
N GLU A 11 59.47 -11.92 74.73
CA GLU A 11 58.22 -12.58 75.12
C GLU A 11 57.10 -11.55 75.32
N ASP A 12 57.38 -10.38 75.90
CA ASP A 12 56.43 -9.25 75.95
C ASP A 12 56.04 -8.78 74.54
N TRP A 13 56.97 -8.75 73.57
CA TRP A 13 56.61 -8.45 72.17
C TRP A 13 55.66 -9.50 71.57
N LYS A 14 55.87 -10.79 71.87
CA LYS A 14 54.97 -11.87 71.41
C LYS A 14 53.63 -11.85 72.13
N VAL A 15 53.58 -11.43 73.40
CA VAL A 15 52.34 -11.22 74.15
C VAL A 15 51.59 -10.00 73.59
N TYR A 16 52.29 -8.93 73.22
CA TYR A 16 51.69 -7.75 72.57
C TYR A 16 51.12 -8.09 71.18
N GLU A 17 51.85 -8.87 70.38
CA GLU A 17 51.39 -9.40 69.08
C GLU A 17 50.20 -10.36 69.26
N ALA A 18 50.23 -11.25 70.25
CA ALA A 18 49.12 -12.16 70.55
C ALA A 18 47.88 -11.48 71.15
N LEU A 19 48.02 -10.32 71.79
CA LEU A 19 46.91 -9.52 72.35
C LEU A 19 46.31 -8.54 71.33
N THR A 20 47.05 -8.15 70.30
CA THR A 20 46.54 -7.25 69.24
C THR A 20 45.80 -7.99 68.12
N ILE A 21 46.06 -9.29 67.91
CA ILE A 21 45.38 -10.12 66.88
C ILE A 21 44.17 -10.87 67.47
N LYS A 22 43.32 -10.18 68.25
CA LYS A 22 42.02 -10.70 68.74
C LYS A 22 40.88 -9.67 68.72
N SER A 23 40.74 -8.95 67.59
CA SER A 23 39.41 -8.51 67.15
C SER A 23 38.58 -9.75 66.76
N PRO A 24 37.42 -10.01 67.38
CA PRO A 24 36.89 -11.37 67.45
C PRO A 24 35.94 -11.76 66.31
N THR A 25 36.36 -11.79 65.04
CA THR A 25 35.48 -12.27 63.96
C THR A 25 36.12 -12.84 62.68
N GLU A 26 36.45 -14.14 62.72
CA GLU A 26 36.52 -14.99 61.52
C GLU A 26 35.12 -15.42 61.00
N MET A 27 34.04 -14.83 61.55
CA MET A 27 32.66 -15.00 61.08
C MET A 27 32.00 -13.70 60.61
N GLU A 28 32.55 -12.51 60.96
CA GLU A 28 32.29 -11.30 60.18
C GLU A 28 33.22 -11.20 58.98
N ALA A 29 34.46 -11.73 58.98
CA ALA A 29 35.33 -11.61 57.79
C ALA A 29 34.71 -12.16 56.49
N ASP A 30 33.96 -13.28 56.55
CA ASP A 30 33.17 -13.78 55.42
C ASP A 30 31.86 -13.00 55.22
N VAL A 31 31.10 -12.70 56.29
CA VAL A 31 29.83 -11.96 56.20
C VAL A 31 30.02 -10.51 55.74
N GLU A 32 31.15 -9.89 56.06
CA GLU A 32 31.58 -8.55 55.64
C GLU A 32 32.12 -8.59 54.22
N ASN A 33 32.80 -9.66 53.79
CA ASN A 33 33.09 -9.86 52.36
C ASN A 33 31.81 -10.09 51.54
N ASP A 34 30.85 -10.87 52.03
CA ASP A 34 29.55 -11.07 51.39
C ASP A 34 28.72 -9.78 51.39
N VAL A 35 28.70 -9.02 52.49
CA VAL A 35 28.04 -7.70 52.56
C VAL A 35 28.74 -6.68 51.67
N VAL A 36 30.08 -6.63 51.61
CA VAL A 36 30.82 -5.76 50.68
C VAL A 36 30.61 -6.20 49.23
N THR A 37 30.49 -7.49 48.94
CA THR A 37 30.21 -8.01 47.59
C THR A 37 28.76 -7.73 47.18
N SER A 38 27.82 -7.88 48.10
CA SER A 38 26.41 -7.50 47.95
C SER A 38 26.27 -5.99 47.71
N LEU A 39 26.89 -5.16 48.56
CA LEU A 39 26.92 -3.70 48.41
C LEU A 39 27.64 -3.26 47.11
N ARG A 40 28.63 -4.00 46.63
CA ARG A 40 29.22 -3.78 45.29
C ARG A 40 28.26 -4.17 44.16
N GLY A 41 27.51 -5.25 44.33
CA GLY A 41 26.43 -5.65 43.42
C GLY A 41 25.31 -4.61 43.34
N ASP A 42 24.83 -4.14 44.49
CA ASP A 42 23.86 -3.04 44.59
C ASP A 42 24.42 -1.73 44.02
N LEU A 43 25.67 -1.38 44.32
CA LEU A 43 26.32 -0.20 43.75
C LEU A 43 26.41 -0.30 42.21
N ALA A 44 26.77 -1.47 41.67
CA ALA A 44 26.81 -1.72 40.23
C ALA A 44 25.40 -1.68 39.61
N GLY A 45 24.40 -2.25 40.28
CA GLY A 45 22.99 -2.19 39.86
C GLY A 45 22.43 -0.76 39.87
N LEU A 46 22.79 0.04 40.87
CA LEU A 46 22.45 1.46 40.97
C LEU A 46 23.20 2.31 39.93
N GLN A 47 24.46 2.00 39.63
CA GLN A 47 25.21 2.65 38.54
C GLN A 47 24.61 2.31 37.17
N TYR A 48 24.30 1.05 36.90
CA TYR A 48 23.59 0.65 35.67
C TYR A 48 22.22 1.32 35.57
N LYS A 49 21.45 1.39 36.67
CA LYS A 49 20.16 2.08 36.71
C LYS A 49 20.30 3.59 36.48
N ARG A 50 21.31 4.24 37.05
CA ARG A 50 21.69 5.64 36.79
C ARG A 50 21.99 5.84 35.30
N ASP A 51 22.83 4.99 34.70
CA ASP A 51 23.28 5.17 33.32
C ASP A 51 22.17 4.90 32.30
N LYS A 52 21.31 3.90 32.59
CA LYS A 52 20.07 3.66 31.85
C LYS A 52 19.12 4.86 31.92
N LEU A 53 18.91 5.44 33.10
CA LEU A 53 18.09 6.65 33.28
C LEU A 53 18.71 7.89 32.61
N ILE A 54 20.04 8.00 32.55
CA ILE A 54 20.74 9.06 31.80
C ILE A 54 20.51 8.89 30.29
N SER A 55 20.59 7.67 29.75
CA SER A 55 20.26 7.38 28.36
C SER A 55 18.81 7.71 28.04
N GLU A 56 17.86 7.24 28.85
CA GLU A 56 16.43 7.51 28.69
C GLU A 56 16.11 9.01 28.74
N ASN A 57 16.78 9.78 29.61
CA ASN A 57 16.64 11.23 29.71
C ASN A 57 17.27 11.96 28.50
N SER A 58 18.40 11.47 27.98
CA SER A 58 18.99 11.91 26.71
C SER A 58 18.00 11.70 25.55
N ASP A 59 17.43 10.50 25.44
CA ASP A 59 16.52 10.14 24.34
C ASP A 59 15.19 10.90 24.42
N LEU A 60 14.69 11.15 25.63
CA LEU A 60 13.53 12.03 25.86
C LEU A 60 13.84 13.50 25.50
N LYS A 61 15.05 14.01 25.78
CA LYS A 61 15.48 15.34 25.31
C LYS A 61 15.56 15.43 23.79
N ASN A 62 16.14 14.43 23.14
CA ASN A 62 16.23 14.37 21.67
C ASN A 62 14.83 14.29 21.04
N GLN A 63 13.91 13.54 21.65
CA GLN A 63 12.50 13.48 21.26
C GLN A 63 11.71 14.78 21.55
N MET A 64 12.10 15.56 22.57
CA MET A 64 11.55 16.90 22.81
C MET A 64 12.01 17.86 21.73
N LEU A 65 13.32 17.97 21.49
CA LEU A 65 13.88 18.85 20.44
C LEU A 65 13.30 18.53 19.05
N SER A 66 13.09 17.26 18.73
CA SER A 66 12.42 16.85 17.49
C SER A 66 10.93 17.24 17.42
N ARG A 67 10.22 17.26 18.56
CA ARG A 67 8.84 17.79 18.64
C ARG A 67 8.82 19.30 18.51
N ASP A 68 9.72 20.02 19.18
CA ASP A 68 9.81 21.48 19.18
C ASP A 68 10.16 22.00 17.77
N GLN A 69 11.12 21.37 17.08
CA GLN A 69 11.43 21.63 15.68
C GLN A 69 10.21 21.43 14.77
N ARG A 70 9.45 20.35 14.97
CA ARG A 70 8.23 20.07 14.20
C ARG A 70 7.11 21.08 14.49
N ILE A 71 6.98 21.55 15.72
CA ILE A 71 6.04 22.63 16.09
C ILE A 71 6.42 23.93 15.37
N LEU A 72 7.72 24.24 15.27
CA LEU A 72 8.23 25.40 14.54
C LEU A 72 7.91 25.31 13.03
N GLU A 73 8.12 24.15 12.41
CA GLU A 73 7.77 23.87 11.02
C GLU A 73 6.26 24.03 10.76
N GLN A 74 5.43 23.48 11.64
CA GLN A 74 3.96 23.63 11.55
C GLN A 74 3.50 25.08 11.79
N GLN A 75 4.19 25.86 12.63
CA GLN A 75 3.89 27.27 12.81
C GLN A 75 4.20 28.08 11.55
N VAL A 76 5.34 27.81 10.88
CA VAL A 76 5.69 28.43 9.59
C VAL A 76 4.68 28.07 8.50
N GLU A 77 4.20 26.82 8.45
CA GLU A 77 3.14 26.40 7.53
C GLU A 77 1.81 27.13 7.80
N ILE A 78 1.42 27.26 9.07
CA ILE A 78 0.23 28.03 9.49
C ILE A 78 0.32 29.49 9.05
N ASP A 79 1.47 30.14 9.23
CA ASP A 79 1.66 31.55 8.87
C ASP A 79 1.76 31.75 7.35
N HIS A 80 2.30 30.80 6.59
CA HIS A 80 2.23 30.82 5.13
C HIS A 80 0.78 30.66 4.61
N LEU A 81 -0.02 29.76 5.23
CA LEU A 81 -1.44 29.61 4.91
C LEU A 81 -2.27 30.86 5.27
N ARG A 82 -1.95 31.53 6.38
CA ARG A 82 -2.53 32.83 6.75
C ARG A 82 -2.20 33.90 5.71
N GLU A 83 -0.95 33.99 5.27
CA GLU A 83 -0.53 34.94 4.24
C GLU A 83 -1.23 34.66 2.90
N GLN A 84 -1.31 33.39 2.48
CA GLN A 84 -2.02 32.99 1.27
C GLN A 84 -3.50 33.35 1.33
N ASN A 85 -4.16 33.15 2.48
CA ASN A 85 -5.55 33.54 2.72
C ASN A 85 -5.74 35.06 2.64
N ALA A 86 -4.85 35.84 3.25
CA ALA A 86 -4.86 37.31 3.16
C ALA A 86 -4.68 37.81 1.72
N ARG A 87 -3.74 37.23 0.96
CA ARG A 87 -3.54 37.52 -0.47
C ARG A 87 -4.79 37.19 -1.30
N GLN A 88 -5.45 36.06 -1.04
CA GLN A 88 -6.71 35.68 -1.71
C GLN A 88 -7.85 36.65 -1.36
N ASN A 89 -8.01 37.06 -0.10
CA ASN A 89 -9.02 38.03 0.31
C ASN A 89 -8.80 39.42 -0.31
N ALA A 90 -7.55 39.85 -0.49
CA ALA A 90 -7.21 41.07 -1.21
C ALA A 90 -7.63 41.00 -2.69
N ILE A 91 -7.34 39.88 -3.37
CA ILE A 91 -7.77 39.63 -4.76
C ILE A 91 -9.30 39.66 -4.84
N ILE A 92 -10.01 38.91 -3.99
CA ILE A 92 -11.48 38.88 -3.93
C ILE A 92 -12.07 40.28 -3.71
N SER A 93 -11.44 41.09 -2.85
CA SER A 93 -11.88 42.48 -2.60
C SER A 93 -11.68 43.37 -3.83
N SER A 94 -10.56 43.23 -4.54
CA SER A 94 -10.32 43.96 -5.79
C SER A 94 -11.28 43.55 -6.91
N LEU A 95 -11.63 42.26 -7.01
CA LEU A 95 -12.60 41.75 -7.98
C LEU A 95 -14.03 42.23 -7.66
N LYS A 96 -14.43 42.21 -6.39
CA LYS A 96 -15.70 42.79 -5.94
C LYS A 96 -15.80 44.28 -6.29
N LYS A 97 -14.74 45.05 -6.05
CA LYS A 97 -14.71 46.46 -6.47
C LYS A 97 -14.83 46.60 -7.99
N LYS A 98 -14.06 45.84 -8.77
CA LYS A 98 -14.11 45.90 -10.25
C LYS A 98 -15.49 45.53 -10.80
N ILE A 99 -16.19 44.58 -10.18
CA ILE A 99 -17.59 44.26 -10.51
C ILE A 99 -18.50 45.46 -10.20
N GLN A 100 -18.39 46.05 -9.02
CA GLN A 100 -19.19 47.23 -8.62
C GLN A 100 -18.93 48.46 -9.53
N ASP A 101 -17.68 48.70 -9.90
CA ASP A 101 -17.27 49.74 -10.86
C ASP A 101 -17.93 49.49 -12.24
N LEU A 102 -17.95 48.24 -12.72
CA LEU A 102 -18.59 47.84 -13.98
C LEU A 102 -20.13 47.93 -13.92
N GLU A 103 -20.75 47.55 -12.81
CA GLU A 103 -22.19 47.70 -12.56
C GLU A 103 -22.61 49.18 -12.53
N GLU A 104 -21.74 50.08 -12.08
CA GLU A 104 -21.97 51.52 -12.15
C GLU A 104 -21.82 52.08 -13.57
N VAL A 105 -20.80 51.67 -14.30
CA VAL A 105 -20.64 52.01 -15.73
C VAL A 105 -21.84 51.52 -16.54
N HIS A 106 -22.34 50.30 -16.30
CA HIS A 106 -23.55 49.78 -16.97
C HIS A 106 -24.78 50.63 -16.63
N ARG A 107 -25.02 50.95 -15.35
CA ARG A 107 -26.17 51.79 -14.95
C ARG A 107 -26.11 53.17 -15.59
N ASN A 108 -24.92 53.79 -15.64
CA ASN A 108 -24.71 55.08 -16.29
C ASN A 108 -24.89 55.02 -17.82
N SER A 109 -24.39 53.97 -18.47
CA SER A 109 -24.59 53.74 -19.91
C SER A 109 -26.07 53.55 -20.25
N GLN A 110 -26.79 52.75 -19.46
CA GLN A 110 -28.23 52.50 -19.65
C GLN A 110 -29.05 53.78 -19.44
N ALA A 111 -28.73 54.58 -18.42
CA ALA A 111 -29.37 55.88 -18.20
C ALA A 111 -29.09 56.88 -19.34
N SER A 112 -27.88 56.84 -19.92
CA SER A 112 -27.54 57.61 -21.12
C SER A 112 -28.31 57.13 -22.36
N GLN A 113 -28.44 55.82 -22.54
CA GLN A 113 -29.23 55.22 -23.62
C GLN A 113 -30.69 55.68 -23.55
N SER A 114 -31.37 55.54 -22.41
CA SER A 114 -32.78 55.95 -22.27
C SER A 114 -32.99 57.46 -22.50
N ARG A 115 -32.00 58.31 -22.19
CA ARG A 115 -32.02 59.74 -22.56
C ARG A 115 -31.92 59.91 -24.08
N SER A 116 -31.00 59.21 -24.74
CA SER A 116 -30.84 59.29 -26.20
C SER A 116 -32.07 58.75 -26.96
N GLU A 117 -32.70 57.69 -26.47
CA GLU A 117 -33.96 57.14 -27.00
C GLU A 117 -35.10 58.16 -26.89
N LEU A 118 -35.21 58.87 -25.76
CA LEU A 118 -36.18 59.95 -25.60
C LEU A 118 -35.93 61.10 -26.59
N THR A 119 -34.68 61.52 -26.79
CA THR A 119 -34.31 62.52 -27.80
C THR A 119 -34.66 62.04 -29.21
N ILE A 120 -34.36 60.80 -29.57
CA ILE A 120 -34.69 60.20 -30.86
C ILE A 120 -36.21 60.17 -31.07
N GLN A 121 -37.00 59.77 -30.07
CA GLN A 121 -38.46 59.80 -30.17
C GLN A 121 -39.02 61.21 -30.39
N THR A 122 -38.44 62.24 -29.76
CA THR A 122 -38.84 63.64 -29.97
C THR A 122 -38.51 64.10 -31.38
N LEU A 123 -37.27 63.89 -31.85
CA LEU A 123 -36.87 64.20 -33.23
C LEU A 123 -37.73 63.44 -34.26
N GLN A 124 -38.16 62.21 -33.96
CA GLN A 124 -39.10 61.46 -34.80
C GLN A 124 -40.53 62.01 -34.78
N ARG A 125 -40.96 62.74 -33.73
CA ARG A 125 -42.25 63.48 -33.73
C ARG A 125 -42.10 64.76 -34.56
N ASP A 126 -41.03 65.52 -34.33
CA ASP A 126 -40.76 66.78 -35.02
C ASP A 126 -40.56 66.58 -36.53
N ASN A 127 -39.86 65.52 -36.94
CA ASN A 127 -39.68 65.19 -38.35
C ASN A 127 -41.01 64.81 -39.03
N ARG A 128 -41.89 64.05 -38.37
CA ARG A 128 -43.23 63.75 -38.89
C ARG A 128 -44.09 65.02 -39.04
N TYR A 129 -44.05 65.92 -38.07
CA TYR A 129 -44.69 67.23 -38.18
C TYR A 129 -44.13 68.06 -39.34
N CYS A 130 -42.82 68.03 -39.56
CA CYS A 130 -42.19 68.68 -40.71
C CYS A 130 -42.63 68.05 -42.04
N GLU A 131 -42.70 66.71 -42.14
CA GLU A 131 -43.21 66.03 -43.33
C GLU A 131 -44.68 66.38 -43.63
N GLU A 132 -45.55 66.45 -42.62
CA GLU A 132 -46.95 66.86 -42.78
C GLU A 132 -47.05 68.31 -43.26
N LYS A 133 -46.25 69.20 -42.67
CA LYS A 133 -46.15 70.62 -43.07
C LYS A 133 -45.60 70.78 -44.50
N ILE A 134 -44.66 69.94 -44.91
CA ILE A 134 -44.19 69.87 -46.31
C ILE A 134 -45.32 69.40 -47.23
N LYS A 135 -46.02 68.30 -46.91
CA LYS A 135 -47.16 67.79 -47.70
C LYS A 135 -48.25 68.85 -47.88
N ASP A 136 -48.54 69.66 -46.85
CA ASP A 136 -49.50 70.76 -46.94
C ASP A 136 -48.98 71.99 -47.71
N LEU A 137 -47.68 72.29 -47.64
CA LEU A 137 -47.06 73.30 -48.50
C LEU A 137 -47.05 72.86 -49.97
N GLU A 138 -46.79 71.58 -50.28
CA GLU A 138 -46.89 71.04 -51.64
C GLU A 138 -48.34 71.04 -52.17
N LYS A 139 -49.36 70.89 -51.31
CA LYS A 139 -50.77 71.05 -51.72
C LYS A 139 -51.03 72.51 -52.13
N LYS A 140 -50.56 73.46 -51.32
CA LYS A 140 -50.68 74.92 -51.59
C LYS A 140 -49.88 75.35 -52.82
N LEU A 141 -48.71 74.76 -53.05
CA LEU A 141 -47.95 74.97 -54.27
C LEU A 141 -48.74 74.50 -55.49
N ARG A 142 -49.29 73.29 -55.46
CA ARG A 142 -50.10 72.72 -56.56
C ARG A 142 -51.41 73.49 -56.82
N SER A 143 -52.02 74.13 -55.82
CA SER A 143 -53.16 75.03 -56.06
C SER A 143 -52.71 76.35 -56.69
N LEU A 144 -51.61 76.94 -56.21
CA LEU A 144 -51.06 78.17 -56.80
C LEU A 144 -50.54 77.96 -58.24
N GLU A 145 -49.95 76.79 -58.55
CA GLU A 145 -49.57 76.40 -59.90
C GLU A 145 -50.79 76.33 -60.84
N LEU A 146 -51.92 75.79 -60.35
CA LEU A 146 -53.17 75.72 -61.10
C LEU A 146 -53.82 77.10 -61.29
N GLU A 147 -53.78 77.95 -60.27
CA GLU A 147 -54.24 79.35 -60.33
C GLU A 147 -53.40 80.17 -61.32
N CYS A 148 -52.07 80.06 -61.27
CA CYS A 148 -51.18 80.69 -62.24
C CYS A 148 -51.44 80.20 -63.67
N HIS A 149 -51.71 78.91 -63.88
CA HIS A 149 -52.01 78.39 -65.22
C HIS A 149 -53.34 78.93 -65.76
N ASN A 150 -54.37 79.05 -64.92
CA ASN A 150 -55.65 79.68 -65.28
C ASN A 150 -55.48 81.17 -65.61
N GLU A 151 -54.64 81.91 -64.87
CA GLU A 151 -54.33 83.31 -65.14
C GLU A 151 -53.51 83.50 -66.43
N GLU A 152 -52.53 82.63 -66.71
CA GLU A 152 -51.82 82.63 -67.99
C GLU A 152 -52.76 82.34 -69.18
N GLN A 153 -53.72 81.41 -69.01
CA GLN A 153 -54.71 81.11 -70.04
C GLN A 153 -55.69 82.27 -70.27
N GLN A 154 -56.13 82.98 -69.22
CA GLN A 154 -56.90 84.22 -69.35
C GLN A 154 -56.10 85.33 -70.06
N LYS A 155 -54.83 85.49 -69.70
CA LYS A 155 -53.91 86.48 -70.29
C LYS A 155 -53.66 86.21 -71.78
N GLU A 156 -53.52 84.96 -72.19
CA GLU A 156 -53.35 84.60 -73.61
C GLU A 156 -54.64 84.80 -74.41
N ASN A 157 -55.81 84.50 -73.83
CA ASN A 157 -57.11 84.84 -74.42
C ASN A 157 -57.25 86.36 -74.64
N ALA A 158 -56.86 87.19 -73.67
CA ALA A 158 -56.83 88.65 -73.81
C ALA A 158 -55.82 89.11 -74.88
N ARG A 159 -54.63 88.48 -74.96
CA ARG A 159 -53.61 88.78 -75.98
C ARG A 159 -54.13 88.51 -77.41
N CYS A 160 -54.87 87.42 -77.61
CA CYS A 160 -55.50 87.10 -78.88
C CYS A 160 -56.54 88.14 -79.32
N GLN A 161 -57.38 88.63 -78.38
CA GLN A 161 -58.36 89.69 -78.66
C GLN A 161 -57.67 91.01 -79.06
N PHE A 162 -56.56 91.35 -78.38
CA PHE A 162 -55.79 92.57 -78.69
C PHE A 162 -55.11 92.49 -80.07
N HIS A 163 -54.64 91.31 -80.49
CA HIS A 163 -54.02 91.13 -81.80
C HIS A 163 -55.00 91.34 -82.96
N ASP A 164 -56.25 90.87 -82.87
CA ASP A 164 -57.24 91.10 -83.92
C ASP A 164 -57.77 92.55 -83.95
N LEU A 165 -57.65 93.30 -82.84
CA LEU A 165 -57.88 94.76 -82.84
C LEU A 165 -56.78 95.49 -83.63
N VAL A 166 -55.51 95.22 -83.35
CA VAL A 166 -54.35 95.82 -84.06
C VAL A 166 -54.40 95.47 -85.56
N ARG A 167 -54.79 94.26 -85.91
CA ARG A 167 -54.96 93.80 -87.30
C ARG A 167 -56.07 94.54 -88.06
N ARG A 168 -57.08 95.08 -87.37
CA ARG A 168 -58.13 95.93 -87.97
C ARG A 168 -57.66 97.38 -88.14
N LEU A 169 -56.91 97.92 -87.19
CA LEU A 169 -56.31 99.27 -87.27
C LEU A 169 -55.27 99.37 -88.39
N SER A 170 -54.45 98.33 -88.58
CA SER A 170 -53.38 98.31 -89.62
C SER A 170 -53.91 98.29 -91.06
N VAL A 171 -55.22 98.07 -91.26
CA VAL A 171 -55.89 98.10 -92.58
C VAL A 171 -56.55 99.47 -92.84
N ALA A 172 -56.56 100.38 -91.85
CA ALA A 172 -57.28 101.65 -91.89
C ALA A 172 -56.38 102.91 -92.02
N MET A 173 -55.05 102.74 -92.12
CA MET A 173 -54.07 103.85 -92.13
C MET A 173 -53.13 103.77 -93.34
N ASP A 174 -53.71 103.72 -94.54
CA ASP A 174 -53.02 103.61 -95.82
C ASP A 174 -52.33 104.95 -96.18
N ALA A 175 -51.03 105.06 -95.87
CA ALA A 175 -50.25 106.29 -96.08
C ALA A 175 -48.73 105.99 -96.24
N ASP A 176 -48.23 106.12 -97.47
CA ASP A 176 -46.81 106.05 -97.82
C ASP A 176 -46.05 107.36 -97.53
N PHE A 177 -44.72 107.27 -97.55
CA PHE A 177 -43.79 108.32 -97.11
C PHE A 177 -43.10 109.02 -98.31
N CYS A 178 -43.05 110.37 -98.34
CA CYS A 178 -42.04 111.23 -99.01
C CYS A 178 -42.49 112.71 -99.02
N ASP A 179 -41.69 113.73 -99.38
CA ASP A 179 -40.29 114.12 -99.06
C ASP A 179 -40.04 115.53 -99.69
N THR A 180 -38.88 116.14 -99.40
CA THR A 180 -38.17 117.25 -100.12
C THR A 180 -38.36 118.75 -99.72
N THR A 181 -37.22 119.31 -99.31
CA THR A 181 -36.65 120.66 -99.61
C THR A 181 -37.30 121.96 -99.12
N HIS A 182 -36.74 122.46 -98.02
CA HIS A 182 -36.22 123.83 -97.79
C HIS A 182 -37.09 125.09 -98.03
N THR A 183 -37.36 125.81 -96.93
CA THR A 183 -36.83 127.18 -96.72
C THR A 183 -36.79 127.51 -95.23
N HIS A 184 -35.92 128.44 -94.79
CA HIS A 184 -35.66 128.65 -93.36
C HIS A 184 -36.60 129.68 -92.71
N SER A 185 -37.23 129.27 -91.60
CA SER A 185 -38.06 130.07 -90.69
C SER A 185 -37.39 130.18 -89.30
N PRO A 186 -37.66 131.23 -88.49
CA PRO A 186 -37.06 131.42 -87.16
C PRO A 186 -37.29 130.26 -86.16
N GLU A 187 -38.29 129.41 -86.38
CA GLU A 187 -38.61 128.23 -85.57
C GLU A 187 -37.43 127.25 -85.44
N SER A 188 -36.51 127.23 -86.42
CA SER A 188 -35.30 126.39 -86.39
C SER A 188 -34.39 126.66 -85.18
N LEU A 189 -34.39 127.87 -84.61
CA LEU A 189 -33.68 128.17 -83.36
C LEU A 189 -34.39 127.60 -82.12
N ILE A 190 -35.73 127.55 -82.13
CA ILE A 190 -36.54 126.97 -81.05
C ILE A 190 -36.40 125.45 -81.04
N ILE A 191 -36.40 124.82 -82.22
CA ILE A 191 -36.11 123.39 -82.38
C ILE A 191 -34.72 123.07 -81.80
N LYS A 192 -33.70 123.85 -82.16
CA LYS A 192 -32.33 123.62 -81.68
C LYS A 192 -32.13 123.85 -80.18
N ALA A 193 -32.91 124.75 -79.57
CA ALA A 193 -32.98 124.89 -78.12
C ALA A 193 -33.71 123.69 -77.45
N SER A 194 -34.78 123.19 -78.05
CA SER A 194 -35.49 121.98 -77.61
C SER A 194 -34.59 120.74 -77.67
N GLU A 195 -33.86 120.56 -78.77
CA GLU A 195 -32.85 119.51 -78.94
C GLU A 195 -31.81 119.56 -77.81
N LEU A 196 -31.23 120.74 -77.53
CA LEU A 196 -30.26 120.92 -76.45
C LEU A 196 -30.85 120.62 -75.06
N VAL A 197 -32.10 120.99 -74.78
CA VAL A 197 -32.77 120.68 -73.50
C VAL A 197 -33.06 119.17 -73.38
N GLN A 198 -33.48 118.52 -74.47
CA GLN A 198 -33.64 117.08 -74.52
C GLN A 198 -32.31 116.35 -74.34
N ASP A 199 -31.22 116.83 -74.95
CA ASP A 199 -29.91 116.21 -74.81
C ASP A 199 -29.28 116.44 -73.42
N ILE A 200 -29.46 117.63 -72.81
CA ILE A 200 -29.12 117.86 -71.40
C ILE A 200 -29.90 116.92 -70.49
N THR A 201 -31.19 116.71 -70.75
CA THR A 201 -32.02 115.77 -69.97
C THR A 201 -31.56 114.32 -70.18
N ARG A 202 -31.24 113.93 -71.42
CA ARG A 202 -30.72 112.60 -71.78
C ARG A 202 -29.35 112.33 -71.15
N LEU A 203 -28.47 113.33 -71.11
CA LEU A 203 -27.16 113.26 -70.46
C LEU A 203 -27.30 113.23 -68.93
N LYS A 204 -28.21 114.00 -68.33
CA LYS A 204 -28.50 113.95 -66.90
C LYS A 204 -29.02 112.57 -66.49
N ASN A 205 -29.97 112.01 -67.23
CA ASN A 205 -30.49 110.66 -66.96
C ASN A 205 -29.41 109.60 -67.16
N LYS A 206 -28.58 109.67 -68.21
CA LYS A 206 -27.40 108.80 -68.36
C LYS A 206 -26.46 108.90 -67.17
N CYS A 207 -26.14 110.11 -66.72
CA CYS A 207 -25.25 110.36 -65.58
C CYS A 207 -25.80 109.78 -64.28
N MET A 208 -27.12 109.94 -64.04
CA MET A 208 -27.82 109.37 -62.88
C MET A 208 -27.74 107.84 -62.91
N ASN A 209 -28.14 107.21 -64.02
CA ASN A 209 -28.06 105.77 -64.19
C ASN A 209 -26.63 105.22 -64.06
N THR A 210 -25.60 105.94 -64.54
CA THR A 210 -24.20 105.52 -64.32
C THR A 210 -23.75 105.68 -62.87
N THR A 211 -24.31 106.63 -62.12
CA THR A 211 -24.01 106.83 -60.69
C THR A 211 -24.69 105.75 -59.84
N GLU A 212 -25.94 105.41 -60.16
CA GLU A 212 -26.68 104.30 -59.54
C GLU A 212 -25.98 102.96 -59.81
N ASN A 213 -25.65 102.67 -61.08
CA ASN A 213 -24.88 101.47 -61.44
C ASN A 213 -23.52 101.39 -60.73
N LEU A 214 -22.79 102.51 -60.61
CA LEU A 214 -21.53 102.57 -59.87
C LEU A 214 -21.73 102.26 -58.38
N SER A 215 -22.76 102.84 -57.76
CA SER A 215 -23.11 102.56 -56.36
C SER A 215 -23.48 101.10 -56.13
N THR A 216 -24.21 100.47 -57.06
CA THR A 216 -24.52 99.03 -57.01
C THR A 216 -23.26 98.18 -57.13
N ILE A 217 -22.39 98.48 -58.10
CA ILE A 217 -21.10 97.77 -58.29
C ILE A 217 -20.18 97.94 -57.07
N GLU A 218 -20.16 99.12 -56.43
CA GLU A 218 -19.43 99.33 -55.18
C GLU A 218 -19.99 98.50 -54.03
N GLN A 219 -21.32 98.38 -53.92
CA GLN A 219 -21.96 97.55 -52.89
C GLN A 219 -21.69 96.06 -53.12
N ASP A 220 -21.78 95.58 -54.37
CA ASP A 220 -21.45 94.21 -54.74
C ASP A 220 -19.98 93.89 -54.48
N LEU A 221 -19.06 94.79 -54.82
CA LEU A 221 -17.62 94.63 -54.56
C LEU A 221 -17.30 94.54 -53.06
N ARG A 222 -18.00 95.32 -52.22
CA ARG A 222 -17.91 95.21 -50.74
C ARG A 222 -18.43 93.84 -50.28
N SER A 223 -19.58 93.38 -50.77
CA SER A 223 -20.12 92.04 -50.47
C SER A 223 -19.19 90.89 -50.91
N CYS A 224 -18.54 91.03 -52.07
CA CYS A 224 -17.52 90.10 -52.56
C CYS A 224 -16.26 90.09 -51.66
N ARG A 225 -15.90 91.23 -51.07
CA ARG A 225 -14.80 91.31 -50.09
C ARG A 225 -15.19 90.63 -48.77
N ASP A 226 -16.38 90.89 -48.25
CA ASP A 226 -16.87 90.34 -46.99
C ASP A 226 -17.12 88.82 -47.06
N THR A 227 -17.40 88.28 -48.26
CA THR A 227 -17.46 86.83 -48.51
C THR A 227 -16.08 86.21 -48.63
N LEU A 228 -15.13 86.87 -49.30
CA LEU A 228 -13.73 86.44 -49.38
C LEU A 228 -13.03 86.43 -48.01
N GLU A 229 -13.29 87.43 -47.16
CA GLU A 229 -12.67 87.51 -45.82
C GLU A 229 -13.16 86.38 -44.91
N ARG A 230 -14.46 86.06 -44.95
CA ARG A 230 -15.03 84.87 -44.28
C ARG A 230 -14.43 83.56 -44.81
N ALA A 231 -14.34 83.40 -46.14
CA ALA A 231 -13.75 82.20 -46.74
C ALA A 231 -12.27 82.00 -46.34
N ASN A 232 -11.51 83.08 -46.14
CA ASN A 232 -10.14 83.00 -45.60
C ASN A 232 -10.13 82.59 -44.12
N ALA A 233 -11.03 83.13 -43.29
CA ALA A 233 -11.16 82.72 -41.89
C ALA A 233 -11.53 81.23 -41.75
N ASP A 234 -12.48 80.75 -42.57
CA ASP A 234 -12.87 79.33 -42.62
C ASP A 234 -11.70 78.44 -43.07
N LYS A 235 -10.97 78.85 -44.13
CA LYS A 235 -9.73 78.18 -44.57
C LYS A 235 -8.73 78.07 -43.43
N ASP A 236 -8.49 79.14 -42.68
CA ASP A 236 -7.47 79.14 -41.62
C ASP A 236 -7.93 78.31 -40.39
N ILE A 237 -9.24 78.16 -40.15
CA ILE A 237 -9.78 77.21 -39.17
C ILE A 237 -9.55 75.77 -39.64
N LEU A 238 -9.88 75.46 -40.90
CA LEU A 238 -9.67 74.14 -41.50
C LEU A 238 -8.18 73.76 -41.53
N GLN A 239 -7.30 74.70 -41.84
CA GLN A 239 -5.85 74.47 -41.84
C GLN A 239 -5.31 74.15 -40.44
N ARG A 240 -5.84 74.78 -39.38
CA ARG A 240 -5.55 74.42 -37.98
C ARG A 240 -6.09 73.04 -37.61
N GLN A 241 -7.31 72.69 -38.04
CA GLN A 241 -7.89 71.36 -37.80
C GLN A 241 -7.08 70.25 -38.48
N VAL A 242 -6.70 70.42 -39.75
CA VAL A 242 -5.83 69.49 -40.48
C VAL A 242 -4.47 69.34 -39.80
N SER A 243 -3.89 70.44 -39.31
CA SER A 243 -2.61 70.41 -38.57
C SER A 243 -2.72 69.58 -37.28
N SER A 244 -3.82 69.71 -36.52
CA SER A 244 -4.07 68.86 -35.34
C SER A 244 -4.23 67.38 -35.72
N GLN A 245 -5.03 67.10 -36.76
CA GLN A 245 -5.27 65.72 -37.22
C GLN A 245 -4.00 65.02 -37.70
N LEU A 246 -3.05 65.75 -38.30
CA LEU A 246 -1.74 65.20 -38.68
C LEU A 246 -0.92 64.79 -37.44
N LEU A 247 -0.90 65.61 -36.38
CA LEU A 247 -0.22 65.27 -35.13
C LEU A 247 -0.88 64.08 -34.40
N ASP A 248 -2.21 63.99 -34.42
CA ASP A 248 -2.94 62.82 -33.90
C ASP A 248 -2.61 61.55 -34.69
N ILE A 249 -2.52 61.64 -36.03
CA ILE A 249 -2.10 60.53 -36.90
C ILE A 249 -0.64 60.12 -36.62
N GLU A 250 0.25 61.04 -36.34
CA GLU A 250 1.65 60.74 -35.99
C GLU A 250 1.78 60.06 -34.62
N ARG A 251 1.05 60.54 -33.61
CA ARG A 251 0.97 59.86 -32.30
C ARG A 251 0.42 58.43 -32.45
N LEU A 252 -0.66 58.24 -33.20
CA LEU A 252 -1.25 56.91 -33.44
C LEU A 252 -0.31 55.96 -34.22
N LYS A 253 0.56 56.47 -35.11
CA LYS A 253 1.62 55.67 -35.73
C LYS A 253 2.65 55.21 -34.69
N GLN A 254 3.12 56.12 -33.84
CA GLN A 254 4.11 55.81 -32.80
C GLN A 254 3.56 54.81 -31.76
N GLU A 255 2.31 55.00 -31.32
CA GLU A 255 1.59 54.05 -30.46
C GLU A 255 1.51 52.67 -31.12
N LYS A 256 1.08 52.59 -32.40
CA LYS A 256 1.04 51.34 -33.18
C LYS A 256 2.40 50.66 -33.29
N GLU A 257 3.48 51.42 -33.50
CA GLU A 257 4.83 50.87 -33.60
C GLU A 257 5.30 50.31 -32.25
N SER A 258 5.07 51.02 -31.14
CA SER A 258 5.39 50.54 -29.80
C SER A 258 4.61 49.25 -29.43
N LEU A 259 3.32 49.20 -29.75
CA LEU A 259 2.48 48.01 -29.58
C LEU A 259 2.95 46.84 -30.48
N SER A 260 3.39 47.12 -31.72
CA SER A 260 3.96 46.09 -32.60
C SER A 260 5.30 45.55 -32.10
N VAL A 261 6.11 46.35 -31.40
CA VAL A 261 7.34 45.86 -30.76
C VAL A 261 7.00 45.01 -29.52
N SER A 262 6.06 45.48 -28.69
CA SER A 262 5.58 44.74 -27.51
C SER A 262 4.99 43.37 -27.88
N ASN A 263 4.11 43.31 -28.89
CA ASN A 263 3.55 42.04 -29.36
C ASN A 263 4.64 41.06 -29.85
N ARG A 264 5.67 41.55 -30.57
CA ARG A 264 6.82 40.73 -30.99
C ARG A 264 7.70 40.23 -29.83
N VAL A 265 7.58 40.79 -28.63
CA VAL A 265 8.25 40.28 -27.42
C VAL A 265 7.38 39.18 -26.80
N LEU A 266 6.08 39.45 -26.61
CA LEU A 266 5.11 38.48 -26.11
C LEU A 266 5.03 37.22 -26.99
N GLU A 267 5.11 37.35 -28.31
CA GLU A 267 5.17 36.23 -29.26
C GLU A 267 6.41 35.33 -29.03
N ARG A 268 7.55 35.90 -28.63
CA ARG A 268 8.78 35.16 -28.31
C ARG A 268 8.72 34.51 -26.94
N GLU A 269 8.25 35.22 -25.92
CA GLU A 269 8.05 34.67 -24.57
C GLU A 269 7.04 33.50 -24.58
N LEU A 270 5.97 33.62 -25.38
CA LEU A 270 4.97 32.58 -25.60
C LEU A 270 5.52 31.39 -26.41
N HIS A 271 6.50 31.61 -27.28
CA HIS A 271 7.23 30.52 -27.95
C HIS A 271 8.12 29.77 -26.95
N GLU A 272 8.95 30.48 -26.19
CA GLU A 272 9.84 29.90 -25.17
C GLU A 272 9.05 29.16 -24.08
N ALA A 273 7.89 29.69 -23.67
CA ALA A 273 6.97 29.01 -22.75
C ALA A 273 6.41 27.69 -23.32
N ARG A 274 6.13 27.63 -24.63
CA ARG A 274 5.71 26.39 -25.31
C ARG A 274 6.84 25.37 -25.40
N GLU A 275 8.07 25.80 -25.64
CA GLU A 275 9.24 24.91 -25.65
C GLU A 275 9.52 24.35 -24.24
N LYS A 276 9.50 25.20 -23.21
CA LYS A 276 9.60 24.78 -21.81
C LYS A 276 8.51 23.79 -21.43
N LEU A 277 7.26 24.03 -21.82
CA LEU A 277 6.15 23.10 -21.60
C LEU A 277 6.38 21.76 -22.33
N SER A 278 6.89 21.78 -23.57
CA SER A 278 7.23 20.56 -24.32
C SER A 278 8.35 19.76 -23.64
N HIS A 279 9.37 20.44 -23.11
CA HIS A 279 10.44 19.80 -22.35
C HIS A 279 9.93 19.20 -21.03
N CYS A 280 9.14 19.94 -20.25
CA CYS A 280 8.50 19.43 -19.04
C CYS A 280 7.59 18.22 -19.32
N ALA A 281 6.83 18.22 -20.42
CA ALA A 281 6.00 17.08 -20.81
C ALA A 281 6.84 15.83 -21.17
N LYS A 282 7.96 15.99 -21.89
CA LYS A 282 8.89 14.89 -22.17
C LYS A 282 9.51 14.33 -20.89
N ASN A 283 9.93 15.20 -19.97
CA ASN A 283 10.51 14.78 -18.69
C ASN A 283 9.47 14.10 -17.80
N LEU A 284 8.21 14.58 -17.79
CA LEU A 284 7.11 13.95 -17.08
C LEU A 284 6.85 12.53 -17.61
N ASN A 285 6.81 12.33 -18.93
CA ASN A 285 6.66 11.00 -19.51
C ASN A 285 7.78 10.04 -19.06
N VAL A 286 9.05 10.48 -19.11
CA VAL A 286 10.18 9.67 -18.62
C VAL A 286 10.06 9.34 -17.12
N VAL A 287 9.59 10.26 -16.30
CA VAL A 287 9.30 9.99 -14.87
C VAL A 287 8.15 9.00 -14.72
N THR A 288 7.08 9.11 -15.52
CA THR A 288 5.95 8.17 -15.53
C THR A 288 6.38 6.77 -15.95
N ASP A 289 7.18 6.63 -17.01
CA ASP A 289 7.72 5.34 -17.46
C ASP A 289 8.61 4.69 -16.39
N ASN A 290 9.46 5.48 -15.72
CA ASN A 290 10.26 5.01 -14.59
C ASN A 290 9.39 4.58 -13.39
N VAL A 291 8.27 5.27 -13.11
CA VAL A 291 7.31 4.86 -12.06
C VAL A 291 6.64 3.55 -12.44
N ASN A 292 6.14 3.42 -13.67
CA ASN A 292 5.52 2.19 -14.18
C ASN A 292 6.48 0.98 -14.10
N GLN A 293 7.76 1.19 -14.44
CA GLN A 293 8.80 0.16 -14.32
C GLN A 293 9.07 -0.21 -12.85
N ASN A 294 9.14 0.77 -11.95
CA ASN A 294 9.29 0.51 -10.51
C ASN A 294 8.08 -0.21 -9.92
N GLU A 295 6.85 0.10 -10.33
CA GLU A 295 5.65 -0.62 -9.91
C GLU A 295 5.68 -2.09 -10.38
N SER A 296 6.10 -2.35 -11.63
CA SER A 296 6.31 -3.71 -12.14
C SER A 296 7.34 -4.49 -11.31
N ILE A 297 8.47 -3.88 -10.97
CA ILE A 297 9.50 -4.48 -10.10
C ILE A 297 8.94 -4.75 -8.69
N ILE A 298 8.16 -3.82 -8.12
CA ILE A 298 7.51 -3.98 -6.81
C ILE A 298 6.48 -5.11 -6.83
N ILE A 299 5.78 -5.33 -7.93
CA ILE A 299 4.86 -6.46 -8.10
C ILE A 299 5.64 -7.78 -8.15
N GLN A 300 6.71 -7.86 -8.94
CA GLN A 300 7.55 -9.08 -8.99
C GLN A 300 8.16 -9.41 -7.63
N LEU A 301 8.74 -8.43 -6.93
CA LEU A 301 9.33 -8.64 -5.60
C LEU A 301 8.31 -9.07 -4.54
N LYS A 302 7.02 -8.69 -4.67
CA LYS A 302 5.94 -9.19 -3.82
C LYS A 302 5.60 -10.65 -4.11
N GLU A 303 5.64 -11.09 -5.37
CA GLU A 303 5.40 -12.50 -5.73
C GLU A 303 6.59 -13.39 -5.31
N ASP A 304 7.81 -12.93 -5.55
CA ASP A 304 9.04 -13.59 -5.09
C ASP A 304 9.05 -13.76 -3.55
N LEU A 305 8.52 -12.77 -2.82
CA LEU A 305 8.35 -12.84 -1.37
C LEU A 305 7.31 -13.90 -0.97
N ARG A 306 6.10 -13.89 -1.58
CA ARG A 306 5.08 -14.93 -1.32
C ARG A 306 5.61 -16.33 -1.57
N HIS A 307 6.31 -16.56 -2.68
CA HIS A 307 6.88 -17.87 -2.99
C HIS A 307 7.96 -18.30 -1.98
N ARG A 308 8.69 -17.35 -1.37
CA ARG A 308 9.61 -17.64 -0.26
C ARG A 308 8.88 -17.93 1.05
N ASP A 309 7.84 -17.17 1.37
CA ASP A 309 7.01 -17.38 2.56
C ASP A 309 6.29 -18.74 2.49
N GLU A 310 5.71 -19.09 1.34
CA GLU A 310 5.14 -20.43 1.10
C GLU A 310 6.20 -21.53 1.28
N LYS A 311 7.40 -21.36 0.71
CA LYS A 311 8.48 -22.34 0.86
C LYS A 311 8.93 -22.47 2.32
N TYR A 312 8.98 -21.36 3.05
CA TYR A 312 9.28 -21.35 4.48
C TYR A 312 8.20 -22.06 5.30
N GLN A 313 6.91 -21.81 5.04
CA GLN A 313 5.79 -22.49 5.71
C GLN A 313 5.78 -24.00 5.44
N ARG A 314 6.13 -24.44 4.21
CA ARG A 314 6.32 -25.86 3.87
C ARG A 314 7.47 -26.47 4.67
N LEU A 315 8.65 -25.83 4.69
CA LEU A 315 9.81 -26.27 5.47
C LEU A 315 9.54 -26.29 6.99
N GLN A 316 8.80 -25.32 7.52
CA GLN A 316 8.41 -25.27 8.94
C GLN A 316 7.43 -26.40 9.28
N THR A 317 6.52 -26.74 8.37
CA THR A 317 5.62 -27.88 8.50
C THR A 317 6.39 -29.21 8.43
N GLU A 318 7.29 -29.38 7.46
CA GLU A 318 8.17 -30.55 7.36
C GLU A 318 9.02 -30.73 8.63
N PHE A 319 9.63 -29.65 9.13
CA PHE A 319 10.39 -29.66 10.38
C PHE A 319 9.53 -30.12 11.56
N ARG A 320 8.34 -29.53 11.77
CA ARG A 320 7.41 -29.95 12.82
C ARG A 320 7.04 -31.44 12.69
N ASN A 321 6.70 -31.90 11.48
CA ASN A 321 6.35 -33.30 11.24
C ASN A 321 7.53 -34.25 11.56
N THR A 322 8.79 -33.85 11.30
CA THR A 322 9.97 -34.64 11.72
C THR A 322 10.18 -34.64 13.23
N MET A 323 9.92 -33.51 13.90
CA MET A 323 9.99 -33.41 15.37
C MET A 323 8.92 -34.28 16.05
N GLU A 324 7.68 -34.26 15.54
CA GLU A 324 6.59 -35.15 15.96
C GLU A 324 6.97 -36.63 15.75
N SER A 325 7.54 -36.97 14.58
CA SER A 325 7.99 -38.33 14.28
C SER A 325 9.07 -38.83 15.25
N ILE A 326 10.06 -37.99 15.58
CA ILE A 326 11.12 -38.32 16.53
C ILE A 326 10.57 -38.46 17.96
N ALA A 327 9.67 -37.56 18.37
CA ALA A 327 9.03 -37.61 19.70
C ALA A 327 8.17 -38.86 19.89
N ILE A 328 7.44 -39.29 18.85
CA ILE A 328 6.70 -40.56 18.84
C ILE A 328 7.65 -41.75 19.00
N LEU A 329 8.78 -41.78 18.29
CA LEU A 329 9.78 -42.85 18.40
C LEU A 329 10.52 -42.90 19.74
N LEU A 330 10.62 -41.79 20.47
CA LEU A 330 11.24 -41.70 21.80
C LEU A 330 10.24 -41.89 22.96
N SER A 331 8.94 -41.85 22.65
CA SER A 331 7.85 -42.10 23.61
C SER A 331 7.71 -43.59 23.93
N LEU A 332 7.28 -43.88 25.13
CA LEU A 332 6.94 -45.22 25.62
C LEU A 332 5.52 -45.22 26.22
N PRO A 333 4.85 -46.37 26.35
CA PRO A 333 3.54 -46.45 27.01
C PRO A 333 3.52 -45.90 28.44
N THR A 334 4.66 -45.84 29.11
CA THR A 334 4.84 -45.27 30.46
C THR A 334 5.35 -43.82 30.47
N ARG A 335 5.70 -43.23 29.31
CA ARG A 335 6.18 -41.85 29.20
C ARG A 335 6.03 -41.28 27.79
N PHE A 336 5.18 -40.27 27.68
CA PHE A 336 5.10 -39.41 26.51
C PHE A 336 6.33 -38.49 26.40
N VAL A 337 6.69 -38.13 25.17
CA VAL A 337 7.69 -37.12 24.83
C VAL A 337 7.03 -36.11 23.90
N GLU A 338 7.07 -34.83 24.25
CA GLU A 338 6.54 -33.76 23.40
C GLU A 338 7.45 -33.50 22.19
N ALA A 339 6.87 -33.02 21.09
CA ALA A 339 7.53 -32.70 19.82
C ALA A 339 8.39 -31.41 19.86
N HIS A 340 9.16 -31.23 20.93
CA HIS A 340 9.98 -30.05 21.19
C HIS A 340 11.48 -30.39 21.31
N GLU A 341 12.35 -29.43 20.98
CA GLU A 341 13.80 -29.71 20.86
C GLU A 341 14.47 -30.00 22.20
N SER A 342 14.03 -29.33 23.28
CA SER A 342 14.47 -29.64 24.64
C SER A 342 14.07 -31.05 25.06
N THR A 343 12.78 -31.37 25.06
CA THR A 343 12.22 -32.65 25.54
C THR A 343 12.79 -33.85 24.80
N ILE A 344 12.97 -33.75 23.48
CA ILE A 344 13.64 -34.77 22.66
C ILE A 344 15.10 -34.94 23.10
N LYS A 345 15.88 -33.85 23.23
CA LYS A 345 17.29 -33.92 23.66
C LYS A 345 17.45 -34.42 25.10
N ASP A 346 16.53 -34.04 25.99
CA ASP A 346 16.51 -34.47 27.38
C ASP A 346 16.27 -35.99 27.47
N ARG A 347 15.27 -36.50 26.75
CA ARG A 347 15.00 -37.94 26.69
C ARG A 347 16.14 -38.73 26.05
N VAL A 348 16.79 -38.20 25.00
CA VAL A 348 17.99 -38.84 24.41
C VAL A 348 19.15 -38.87 25.40
N ARG A 349 19.42 -37.79 26.13
CA ARG A 349 20.47 -37.75 27.18
C ARG A 349 20.21 -38.76 28.29
N GLU A 350 18.95 -38.94 28.69
CA GLU A 350 18.55 -39.92 29.69
C GLU A 350 18.73 -41.35 29.19
N ILE A 351 18.28 -41.69 27.98
CA ILE A 351 18.48 -43.01 27.35
C ILE A 351 19.98 -43.36 27.24
N LEU A 352 20.83 -42.38 26.99
CA LEU A 352 22.28 -42.55 26.97
C LEU A 352 22.87 -42.83 28.37
N SER A 353 22.32 -42.22 29.44
CA SER A 353 22.71 -42.55 30.82
C SER A 353 22.28 -43.97 31.19
N ASP A 354 20.99 -44.29 30.98
CA ASP A 354 20.40 -45.62 31.13
C ASP A 354 21.25 -46.73 30.50
N ASN A 355 21.76 -46.48 29.28
CA ASN A 355 22.57 -47.42 28.53
C ASN A 355 24.01 -47.52 29.06
N LYS A 356 24.58 -46.41 29.53
CA LYS A 356 25.89 -46.39 30.20
C LYS A 356 25.85 -47.18 31.51
N ASP A 357 24.81 -46.97 32.32
CA ASP A 357 24.65 -47.64 33.61
C ASP A 357 24.38 -49.15 33.42
N LYS A 358 23.60 -49.52 32.39
CA LYS A 358 23.44 -50.93 31.95
C LYS A 358 24.76 -51.53 31.44
N SER A 359 25.61 -50.78 30.74
CA SER A 359 26.94 -51.27 30.33
C SER A 359 27.81 -51.56 31.55
N VAL A 360 27.88 -50.64 32.52
CA VAL A 360 28.61 -50.85 33.79
C VAL A 360 28.06 -52.06 34.55
N GLN A 361 26.74 -52.25 34.57
CA GLN A 361 26.11 -53.43 35.16
C GLN A 361 26.49 -54.73 34.42
N ILE A 362 26.52 -54.72 33.09
CA ILE A 362 26.95 -55.86 32.26
C ILE A 362 28.42 -56.20 32.52
N ASP A 363 29.30 -55.21 32.64
CA ASP A 363 30.72 -55.43 32.89
C ASP A 363 30.97 -55.94 34.32
N ALA A 364 30.25 -55.43 35.32
CA ALA A 364 30.26 -55.99 36.68
C ALA A 364 29.69 -57.42 36.75
N LEU A 365 28.72 -57.78 35.90
CA LEU A 365 28.22 -59.15 35.77
C LEU A 365 29.22 -60.07 35.04
N ARG A 366 29.95 -59.56 34.04
CA ARG A 366 31.06 -60.28 33.38
C ARG A 366 32.20 -60.56 34.34
N GLU A 367 32.57 -59.60 35.18
CA GLU A 367 33.59 -59.79 36.22
C GLU A 367 33.16 -60.85 37.24
N LYS A 368 31.93 -60.77 37.77
CA LYS A 368 31.37 -61.81 38.65
C LYS A 368 31.35 -63.19 37.99
N LEU A 369 30.95 -63.28 36.72
CA LEU A 369 30.96 -64.53 35.97
C LEU A 369 32.39 -65.08 35.78
N ALA A 370 33.38 -64.21 35.57
CA ALA A 370 34.79 -64.61 35.47
C ALA A 370 35.34 -65.11 36.82
N LEU A 371 34.98 -64.46 37.93
CA LEU A 371 35.34 -64.88 39.29
C LEU A 371 34.71 -66.24 39.64
N GLU A 372 33.42 -66.42 39.40
CA GLU A 372 32.75 -67.72 39.62
C GLU A 372 33.28 -68.81 38.67
N SER A 373 33.61 -68.48 37.42
CA SER A 373 34.25 -69.43 36.50
C SER A 373 35.65 -69.84 36.98
N GLN A 374 36.42 -68.91 37.56
CA GLN A 374 37.72 -69.20 38.16
C GLN A 374 37.57 -70.04 39.44
N GLN A 375 36.55 -69.76 40.26
CA GLN A 375 36.22 -70.53 41.45
C GLN A 375 35.79 -71.97 41.09
N LEU A 376 34.93 -72.13 40.10
CA LEU A 376 34.51 -73.42 39.55
C LEU A 376 35.69 -74.19 38.94
N GLY A 377 36.61 -73.51 38.26
CA GLY A 377 37.85 -74.12 37.76
C GLY A 377 38.75 -74.65 38.89
N ARG A 378 38.85 -73.93 40.01
CA ARG A 378 39.57 -74.38 41.21
C ARG A 378 38.89 -75.59 41.86
N THR A 379 37.57 -75.57 42.03
CA THR A 379 36.85 -76.69 42.66
C THR A 379 36.82 -77.93 41.77
N ALA A 380 36.70 -77.78 40.44
CA ALA A 380 36.86 -78.86 39.48
C ALA A 380 38.26 -79.48 39.58
N HIS A 381 39.33 -78.68 39.60
CA HIS A 381 40.70 -79.20 39.72
C HIS A 381 40.93 -79.93 41.06
N LEU A 382 40.38 -79.44 42.17
CA LEU A 382 40.41 -80.15 43.46
C LEU A 382 39.60 -81.45 43.43
N HIS A 383 38.47 -81.48 42.70
CA HIS A 383 37.67 -82.69 42.49
C HIS A 383 38.38 -83.72 41.61
N ASP A 384 39.10 -83.30 40.57
CA ASP A 384 39.94 -84.19 39.75
C ASP A 384 41.11 -84.79 40.56
N GLN A 385 41.77 -83.98 41.41
CA GLN A 385 42.78 -84.48 42.34
C GLN A 385 42.19 -85.50 43.33
N ALA A 386 41.04 -85.20 43.92
CA ALA A 386 40.35 -86.11 44.84
C ALA A 386 39.92 -87.41 44.14
N THR A 387 39.38 -87.33 42.92
CA THR A 387 38.95 -88.48 42.11
C THR A 387 40.14 -89.34 41.69
N THR A 388 41.27 -88.71 41.33
CA THR A 388 42.53 -89.42 41.04
C THR A 388 43.04 -90.16 42.28
N ARG A 389 42.97 -89.54 43.46
CA ARG A 389 43.32 -90.17 44.73
C ARG A 389 42.38 -91.31 45.11
N VAL A 390 41.08 -91.20 44.82
CA VAL A 390 40.11 -92.29 44.99
C VAL A 390 40.48 -93.47 44.08
N ARG A 391 40.75 -93.24 42.78
CA ARG A 391 41.16 -94.31 41.86
C ARG A 391 42.42 -95.04 42.32
N ILE A 392 43.43 -94.32 42.81
CA ILE A 392 44.65 -94.94 43.37
C ILE A 392 44.32 -95.85 44.55
N LEU A 393 43.43 -95.42 45.46
CA LEU A 393 42.97 -96.23 46.59
C LEU A 393 42.07 -97.40 46.16
N GLU A 394 41.30 -97.26 45.08
CA GLU A 394 40.52 -98.34 44.46
C GLU A 394 41.44 -99.38 43.80
N ASP A 395 42.49 -98.97 43.09
CA ASP A 395 43.49 -99.86 42.50
C ASP A 395 44.32 -100.57 43.58
N GLU A 396 44.71 -99.87 44.66
CA GLU A 396 45.34 -100.48 45.84
C GLU A 396 44.41 -101.52 46.50
N ARG A 397 43.12 -101.19 46.69
CA ARG A 397 42.10 -102.13 47.17
C ARG A 397 41.98 -103.34 46.24
N ASN A 398 41.81 -103.14 44.94
CA ASN A 398 41.66 -104.21 43.95
C ASN A 398 42.88 -105.13 43.92
N MET A 399 44.09 -104.58 44.08
CA MET A 399 45.33 -105.35 44.18
C MET A 399 45.43 -106.12 45.51
N LEU A 400 44.95 -105.57 46.62
CA LEU A 400 44.86 -106.26 47.90
C LEU A 400 43.81 -107.39 47.87
N GLU A 401 42.62 -107.14 47.32
CA GLU A 401 41.58 -108.15 47.13
C GLU A 401 42.05 -109.27 46.18
N SER A 402 42.79 -108.94 45.13
CA SER A 402 43.41 -109.93 44.23
C SER A 402 44.47 -110.78 44.94
N LYS A 403 45.26 -110.19 45.85
CA LYS A 403 46.19 -110.94 46.72
C LYS A 403 45.46 -111.85 47.70
N VAL A 404 44.36 -111.38 48.30
CA VAL A 404 43.52 -112.18 49.21
C VAL A 404 42.92 -113.36 48.45
N HIS A 405 42.22 -113.14 47.33
CA HIS A 405 41.67 -114.22 46.51
C HIS A 405 42.76 -115.21 46.03
N LYS A 406 43.97 -114.73 45.71
CA LYS A 406 45.09 -115.60 45.35
C LYS A 406 45.53 -116.47 46.52
N LEU A 407 45.71 -115.90 47.72
CA LEU A 407 46.07 -116.64 48.93
C LEU A 407 44.96 -117.62 49.36
N GLU A 408 43.69 -117.25 49.23
CA GLU A 408 42.55 -118.13 49.43
C GLU A 408 42.52 -119.26 48.39
N SER A 409 42.83 -118.98 47.12
CA SER A 409 42.93 -120.02 46.08
C SER A 409 44.11 -120.96 46.29
N GLU A 410 45.25 -120.45 46.77
CA GLU A 410 46.43 -121.24 47.13
C GLU A 410 46.16 -122.12 48.36
N LEU A 411 45.48 -121.58 49.38
CA LEU A 411 45.03 -122.34 50.54
C LEU A 411 44.05 -123.45 50.13
N ASN A 412 42.99 -123.12 49.38
CA ASN A 412 42.04 -124.10 48.86
C ASN A 412 42.72 -125.15 47.97
N ALA A 413 43.70 -124.77 47.15
CA ALA A 413 44.47 -125.70 46.32
C ALA A 413 45.40 -126.59 47.16
N ILE A 414 45.99 -126.09 48.25
CA ILE A 414 46.77 -126.88 49.21
C ILE A 414 45.86 -127.86 49.96
N GLU A 415 44.64 -127.46 50.35
CA GLU A 415 43.69 -128.35 51.01
C GLU A 415 43.13 -129.42 50.05
N LEU A 416 42.74 -129.03 48.83
CA LEU A 416 42.36 -129.96 47.76
C LEU A 416 43.52 -130.87 47.36
N SER A 417 44.76 -130.37 47.30
CA SER A 417 45.94 -131.20 47.03
C SER A 417 46.21 -132.17 48.17
N ARG A 418 46.11 -131.74 49.43
CA ARG A 418 46.24 -132.61 50.61
C ARG A 418 45.17 -133.70 50.64
N ASP A 419 43.93 -133.36 50.30
CA ASP A 419 42.80 -134.30 50.31
C ASP A 419 42.75 -135.18 49.04
N ASN A 420 43.26 -134.70 47.91
CA ASN A 420 43.54 -135.54 46.75
C ASN A 420 44.74 -136.46 47.00
N LEU A 421 45.85 -136.02 47.60
CA LEU A 421 46.92 -136.94 48.02
C LEU A 421 46.45 -137.97 49.06
N ARG A 422 45.47 -137.64 49.92
CA ARG A 422 44.81 -138.61 50.81
C ARG A 422 43.97 -139.61 50.02
N LYS A 423 43.13 -139.14 49.09
CA LYS A 423 42.30 -139.98 48.21
C LYS A 423 43.16 -140.83 47.29
N ASP A 424 44.15 -140.25 46.64
CA ASP A 424 45.04 -140.92 45.70
C ASP A 424 46.02 -141.84 46.43
N LYS A 425 46.44 -141.56 47.66
CA LYS A 425 47.10 -142.60 48.48
C LYS A 425 46.19 -143.81 48.70
N ALA A 426 44.90 -143.61 48.97
CA ALA A 426 43.93 -144.70 49.14
C ALA A 426 43.53 -145.38 47.82
N ASN A 427 43.33 -144.61 46.75
CA ASN A 427 42.96 -145.08 45.41
C ASN A 427 44.15 -145.75 44.73
N PHE A 428 45.37 -145.30 44.98
CA PHE A 428 46.59 -145.92 44.48
C PHE A 428 46.87 -147.21 45.25
N VAL A 429 46.72 -147.25 46.58
CA VAL A 429 46.68 -148.54 47.31
C VAL A 429 45.63 -149.47 46.68
N ALA A 430 44.38 -149.02 46.51
CA ALA A 430 43.30 -149.83 45.94
C ALA A 430 43.45 -150.14 44.43
N PHE A 431 44.16 -149.32 43.65
CA PHE A 431 44.42 -149.51 42.22
C PHE A 431 45.68 -150.31 41.98
N LEU A 432 46.70 -150.23 42.83
CA LEU A 432 47.79 -151.19 42.82
C LEU A 432 47.21 -152.56 43.20
N GLU A 433 46.42 -152.67 44.28
CA GLU A 433 45.65 -153.88 44.58
C GLU A 433 44.72 -154.31 43.42
N ARG A 434 44.31 -153.45 42.47
CA ARG A 434 43.30 -153.78 41.44
C ARG A 434 43.84 -153.95 40.02
N LEU A 435 44.83 -153.19 39.61
CA LEU A 435 45.64 -153.45 38.42
C LEU A 435 46.49 -154.69 38.67
N SER A 436 46.92 -154.94 39.92
CA SER A 436 47.33 -156.28 40.34
C SER A 436 46.22 -157.31 40.07
N ARG A 437 44.96 -157.10 40.54
CA ARG A 437 43.84 -158.03 40.26
C ARG A 437 43.42 -158.12 38.77
N THR A 438 43.97 -157.28 37.88
CA THR A 438 43.56 -157.21 36.45
C THR A 438 44.69 -157.60 35.49
N LEU A 439 45.95 -157.36 35.86
CA LEU A 439 47.16 -157.90 35.23
C LEU A 439 47.68 -159.17 35.95
N ASN A 440 46.96 -159.60 37.00
CA ASN A 440 46.99 -160.92 37.66
C ASN A 440 48.21 -161.19 38.58
N MET A 441 48.44 -160.34 39.59
CA MET A 441 49.71 -160.25 40.38
C MET A 441 49.58 -160.30 41.93
N ASP A 442 48.45 -160.76 42.48
CA ASP A 442 47.95 -160.33 43.81
C ASP A 442 48.71 -160.80 45.06
N GLU A 443 48.86 -162.10 45.26
CA GLU A 443 49.22 -162.67 46.58
C GLU A 443 50.62 -162.22 47.09
N LEU A 444 51.51 -161.77 46.21
CA LEU A 444 52.84 -161.29 46.60
C LEU A 444 52.86 -159.88 47.20
N THR A 445 51.80 -159.09 47.05
CA THR A 445 51.87 -157.63 47.28
C THR A 445 51.39 -157.17 48.66
N GLN A 446 50.81 -158.06 49.47
CA GLN A 446 50.02 -157.66 50.65
C GLN A 446 50.85 -157.14 51.84
N ASP A 447 52.13 -157.51 51.94
CA ASP A 447 53.08 -157.02 52.96
C ASP A 447 54.17 -156.07 52.38
N ILE A 448 54.04 -155.62 51.13
CA ILE A 448 55.07 -154.84 50.41
C ILE A 448 54.63 -153.39 50.17
N GLY A 449 55.59 -152.46 50.25
CA GLY A 449 55.37 -151.02 50.08
C GLY A 449 54.97 -150.57 48.67
N VAL A 450 54.26 -149.44 48.62
CA VAL A 450 53.48 -148.92 47.47
C VAL A 450 54.26 -148.45 46.23
N GLU A 451 55.57 -148.19 46.30
CA GLU A 451 56.26 -147.30 45.32
C GLU A 451 56.50 -147.77 43.88
N LEU A 452 56.14 -148.97 43.46
CA LEU A 452 56.74 -149.52 42.22
C LEU A 452 55.84 -149.15 40.84
N HIS A 453 55.74 -147.84 40.13
CA HIS A 453 54.82 -147.10 38.92
C HIS A 453 55.03 -145.74 37.80
N THR A 454 54.07 -144.84 37.10
CA THR A 454 53.99 -143.92 35.67
C THR A 454 53.47 -142.29 35.19
N GLU A 455 52.97 -141.73 33.91
CA GLU A 455 52.99 -140.27 33.05
C GLU A 455 51.81 -139.35 32.09
N SER A 456 51.92 -138.11 31.26
CA SER A 456 50.91 -137.18 30.27
C SER A 456 51.14 -135.75 29.29
N ILE A 457 50.23 -134.99 28.36
CA ILE A 457 50.37 -133.74 27.21
C ILE A 457 49.22 -132.63 26.45
N MET A 458 49.39 -131.48 25.51
CA MET A 458 48.37 -130.42 24.68
C MET A 458 48.62 -129.14 23.48
N HIS A 459 47.68 -128.27 22.69
CA HIS A 459 47.84 -127.03 21.53
C HIS A 459 46.68 -126.03 20.61
N ARG A 460 46.77 -124.71 19.89
CA ARG A 460 45.91 -123.86 18.67
C ARG A 460 45.90 -122.18 18.11
N ALA A 461 45.31 -121.51 16.92
CA ALA A 461 45.18 -119.93 16.31
C ALA A 461 44.33 -119.21 14.92
N GLU A 462 44.15 -117.81 14.44
CA GLU A 462 43.37 -117.02 13.13
C GLU A 462 43.32 -115.33 12.58
N GLN A 463 42.74 -114.63 11.38
CA GLN A 463 42.51 -113.04 10.83
C GLN A 463 41.88 -112.29 9.34
N LEU A 464 41.43 -110.90 8.99
CA LEU A 464 40.99 -110.07 7.58
C LEU A 464 40.45 -108.41 7.22
N ALA A 465 40.22 -107.71 5.92
CA ALA A 465 39.29 -106.46 5.23
C ALA A 465 39.54 -104.88 4.47
N ARG A 466 38.75 -104.08 3.46
CA ARG A 466 38.76 -102.50 2.79
C ARG A 466 37.86 -101.68 1.50
N LEU A 467 37.70 -100.25 1.14
CA LEU A 467 37.36 -99.23 -0.18
C LEU A 467 36.24 -97.90 -0.40
N GLU A 468 35.81 -96.83 -1.36
CA GLU A 468 36.10 -95.60 -2.47
C GLU A 468 34.86 -94.57 -3.20
N SER A 469 34.56 -93.39 -4.10
CA SER A 469 34.84 -91.95 -4.95
C SER A 469 33.62 -91.03 -5.83
N ASP A 470 33.35 -89.83 -6.69
CA ASP A 470 33.67 -88.29 -7.32
C ASP A 470 32.78 -87.28 -8.52
N LYS A 471 32.80 -85.82 -8.79
CA LYS A 471 32.52 -84.53 -9.91
C LYS A 471 31.20 -83.76 -10.80
N ILE A 472 30.89 -82.56 -11.65
CA ILE A 472 31.14 -81.02 -12.33
C ILE A 472 30.06 -80.05 -13.37
N VAL A 473 30.08 -78.63 -13.87
CA VAL A 473 29.06 -77.60 -14.79
C VAL A 473 29.32 -76.06 -15.63
N ASP A 474 28.47 -75.20 -16.52
CA ASP A 474 28.57 -73.72 -17.35
C ASP A 474 27.31 -72.80 -18.21
N LYS A 475 26.99 -71.60 -19.06
CA LYS A 475 27.23 -70.08 -19.80
C LYS A 475 26.04 -69.22 -20.79
N LEU A 476 25.78 -67.99 -21.62
CA LEU A 476 25.92 -66.37 -22.11
C LEU A 476 25.06 -65.59 -23.46
N LEU A 477 24.78 -64.31 -24.22
CA LEU A 477 24.53 -62.64 -24.42
C LEU A 477 24.02 -61.73 -25.86
N TYR A 478 23.54 -60.31 -26.12
CA TYR A 478 23.10 -59.39 -27.48
C TYR A 478 22.70 -57.65 -27.75
N TYR A 479 22.30 -56.86 -28.97
CA TYR A 479 21.96 -55.24 -29.40
C TYR A 479 21.20 -54.57 -30.86
N GLY A 480 20.78 -53.32 -31.58
CA GLY A 480 20.59 -51.66 -31.88
C GLY A 480 19.87 -50.91 -33.33
N TYR A 481 19.53 -49.63 -34.05
CA TYR A 481 19.30 -47.97 -34.30
C TYR A 481 18.56 -47.23 -35.74
N TYR A 482 18.19 -45.96 -36.48
CA TYR A 482 18.03 -44.30 -36.80
C TYR A 482 17.03 -43.56 -38.07
N GLY A 483 16.65 -42.30 -38.81
CA GLY A 483 16.73 -40.69 -39.31
C GLY A 483 15.60 -39.84 -40.38
N THR A 484 15.30 -38.60 -41.19
CA THR A 484 15.57 -37.05 -41.82
C THR A 484 14.45 -35.96 -42.69
N LEU A 485 14.60 -34.67 -43.46
CA LEU A 485 13.60 -33.45 -44.09
C LEU A 485 13.76 -32.19 -45.35
N PRO A 486 12.83 -31.14 -45.89
CA PRO A 486 12.70 -30.08 -47.21
C PRO A 486 12.11 -28.42 -47.46
N ARG A 487 11.88 -27.58 -48.69
CA ARG A 487 11.36 -25.99 -49.07
C ARG A 487 10.84 -25.17 -50.56
N LEU A 488 10.51 -23.74 -50.88
CA LEU A 488 9.79 -22.88 -52.16
C LEU A 488 9.82 -21.18 -52.69
N ARG A 489 9.14 -20.44 -53.80
CA ARG A 489 9.13 -18.87 -54.45
C ARG A 489 8.03 -18.01 -55.54
N ARG A 490 8.05 -16.63 -56.12
CA ARG A 490 7.03 -15.64 -57.04
C ARG A 490 7.29 -14.18 -58.00
N GLU A 491 6.38 -13.45 -58.92
CA GLU A 491 6.01 -11.91 -59.55
C GLU A 491 6.41 -10.95 -60.98
N ARG A 492 5.96 -9.77 -61.80
CA ARG A 492 4.96 -8.50 -62.28
C ARG A 492 5.09 -7.47 -63.71
N SER A 493 4.21 -6.44 -64.32
CA SER A 493 4.33 -5.32 -65.57
C SER A 493 3.19 -4.17 -66.28
N PHE A 494 3.36 -2.95 -67.12
CA PHE A 494 2.35 -1.96 -68.05
C PHE A 494 2.64 -0.43 -68.88
N HIS A 495 1.94 0.27 -70.00
CA HIS A 495 1.90 1.82 -70.64
C HIS A 495 1.08 2.54 -72.03
N ASP A 496 0.97 3.96 -72.42
CA ASP A 496 0.82 4.98 -73.76
C ASP A 496 -0.35 6.02 -74.55
N LEU A 497 -0.16 7.18 -75.45
CA LEU A 497 -1.14 8.38 -76.14
C LEU A 497 -1.10 9.33 -77.65
N PRO A 498 -1.50 10.72 -78.07
CA PRO A 498 -2.14 11.45 -79.43
C PRO A 498 -1.99 13.05 -80.15
N TYR A 499 -2.65 13.69 -81.31
CA TYR A 499 -2.57 15.19 -82.06
C TYR A 499 -3.58 15.99 -83.25
N LEU A 500 -3.48 17.31 -83.91
CA LEU A 500 -4.43 18.26 -84.93
C LEU A 500 -4.00 19.78 -85.70
N LYS A 501 -4.47 20.84 -86.65
CA LYS A 501 -5.36 21.46 -87.94
C LYS A 501 -5.33 23.10 -88.53
N GLU A 502 -5.64 23.73 -89.83
CA GLU A 502 -6.06 25.27 -90.38
C GLU A 502 -6.33 25.94 -91.97
N THR A 503 -6.93 27.22 -92.41
CA THR A 503 -7.19 28.05 -93.85
C THR A 503 -7.61 29.72 -94.06
N ALA A 504 -8.01 30.71 -95.08
CA ALA A 504 -8.14 31.29 -96.62
C ALA A 504 -8.78 32.85 -97.11
N VAL A 505 -8.76 33.60 -98.39
CA VAL A 505 -9.36 35.08 -98.89
C VAL A 505 -9.42 35.81 -100.47
N VAL A 506 -10.15 36.99 -100.99
CA VAL A 506 -10.17 37.85 -102.43
C VAL A 506 -11.03 39.29 -102.88
N TYR A 507 -10.89 40.21 -104.02
CA TYR A 507 -11.73 41.52 -104.62
C TYR A 507 -11.49 42.48 -106.06
N GLN A 508 -12.35 43.47 -106.72
CA GLN A 508 -12.13 44.61 -107.92
C GLN A 508 -13.18 45.72 -108.74
N LEU A 509 -12.79 46.85 -109.59
CA LEU A 509 -13.27 47.74 -110.92
C LEU A 509 -14.19 49.15 -111.33
N GLN A 510 -14.01 50.10 -112.44
CA GLN A 510 -14.94 51.19 -113.31
C GLN A 510 -14.55 52.60 -114.23
N ARG A 511 -15.31 53.32 -115.28
CA ARG A 511 -15.18 54.84 -115.88
C ARG A 511 -16.16 55.87 -116.75
N ARG A 512 -16.46 55.90 -118.12
CA ARG A 512 -16.77 57.17 -119.00
C ARG A 512 -18.22 57.78 -119.14
N ILE A 513 -19.33 57.15 -118.74
CA ILE A 513 -20.73 57.68 -118.93
C ILE A 513 -21.02 58.84 -117.95
N ARG A 514 -20.56 60.05 -118.29
CA ARG A 514 -20.25 61.09 -117.28
C ARG A 514 -20.79 62.49 -117.55
N ILE A 515 -20.34 63.17 -118.61
CA ILE A 515 -20.32 64.65 -118.63
C ILE A 515 -21.69 65.30 -118.92
N LEU A 516 -22.49 64.83 -119.89
CA LEU A 516 -23.79 65.46 -120.16
C LEU A 516 -24.86 65.22 -119.07
N ARG A 517 -24.55 64.41 -118.04
CA ARG A 517 -25.34 64.39 -116.81
C ARG A 517 -25.24 65.72 -116.03
N GLU A 518 -24.18 66.51 -116.23
CA GLU A 518 -23.72 67.59 -115.33
C GLU A 518 -24.48 68.93 -115.38
N GLN A 519 -25.35 69.20 -116.37
CA GLN A 519 -26.08 70.50 -116.45
C GLN A 519 -27.54 70.43 -116.01
N LEU A 520 -28.30 69.41 -116.43
CA LEU A 520 -29.62 69.13 -115.84
C LEU A 520 -29.46 68.92 -114.32
N GLN A 521 -28.41 68.19 -113.94
CA GLN A 521 -27.92 68.10 -112.55
C GLN A 521 -27.84 69.42 -111.81
N ARG A 522 -27.63 70.61 -112.41
CA ARG A 522 -27.44 71.86 -111.65
C ARG A 522 -28.73 72.43 -111.08
N LYS A 523 -29.83 72.37 -111.83
CA LYS A 523 -31.15 72.82 -111.32
C LYS A 523 -31.79 71.74 -110.46
N ASP A 524 -31.65 70.47 -110.85
CA ASP A 524 -32.00 69.35 -109.99
C ASP A 524 -31.23 69.44 -108.67
N LEU A 525 -29.90 69.65 -108.69
CA LEU A 525 -29.07 69.87 -107.49
C LEU A 525 -29.55 71.04 -106.64
N HIS A 526 -30.15 72.11 -107.18
CA HIS A 526 -30.64 73.20 -106.34
C HIS A 526 -31.95 72.84 -105.61
N LEU A 527 -32.91 72.23 -106.32
CA LEU A 527 -34.13 71.73 -105.69
C LEU A 527 -33.83 70.57 -104.74
N ASP A 528 -32.91 69.68 -105.10
CA ASP A 528 -32.34 68.66 -104.24
C ASP A 528 -31.61 69.27 -103.05
N LEU A 529 -30.86 70.36 -103.18
CA LEU A 529 -30.20 71.01 -102.05
C LEU A 529 -31.22 71.61 -101.07
N LEU A 530 -32.34 72.15 -101.55
CA LEU A 530 -33.43 72.63 -100.69
C LEU A 530 -34.20 71.46 -100.04
N ARG A 531 -34.54 70.41 -100.80
CA ARG A 531 -35.16 69.17 -100.29
C ARG A 531 -34.24 68.46 -99.29
N ARG A 532 -32.93 68.38 -99.57
CA ARG A 532 -31.91 67.82 -98.66
C ARG A 532 -31.74 68.72 -97.44
N LYS A 533 -31.78 70.06 -97.55
CA LYS A 533 -31.76 70.94 -96.36
C LYS A 533 -32.99 70.72 -95.47
N LEU A 534 -34.18 70.67 -96.06
CA LEU A 534 -35.42 70.40 -95.31
C LEU A 534 -35.38 69.01 -94.67
N SER A 535 -35.05 67.98 -95.45
CA SER A 535 -34.89 66.59 -94.98
C SER A 535 -33.81 66.47 -93.90
N VAL A 536 -32.67 67.16 -94.02
CA VAL A 536 -31.64 67.20 -92.98
C VAL A 536 -32.12 67.94 -91.73
N GLN A 537 -32.98 68.96 -91.84
CA GLN A 537 -33.53 69.66 -90.68
C GLN A 537 -34.65 68.89 -89.98
N GLU A 538 -35.49 68.16 -90.72
CA GLU A 538 -36.40 67.15 -90.20
C GLU A 538 -35.64 66.02 -89.51
N GLU A 539 -34.66 65.43 -90.19
CA GLU A 539 -33.87 64.31 -89.68
C GLU A 539 -33.02 64.73 -88.48
N SER A 540 -32.43 65.93 -88.49
CA SER A 540 -31.76 66.52 -87.33
C SER A 540 -32.73 66.71 -86.15
N SER A 541 -34.02 66.92 -86.41
CA SER A 541 -35.05 67.01 -85.37
C SER A 541 -35.50 65.62 -84.88
N ARG A 542 -35.60 64.62 -85.76
CA ARG A 542 -35.81 63.20 -85.39
C ARG A 542 -34.65 62.69 -84.55
N VAL A 543 -33.40 62.93 -84.97
CA VAL A 543 -32.18 62.57 -84.25
C VAL A 543 -32.12 63.27 -82.89
N ARG A 544 -32.49 64.56 -82.78
CA ARG A 544 -32.63 65.22 -81.46
C ARG A 544 -33.67 64.53 -80.57
N ALA A 545 -34.82 64.14 -81.11
CA ALA A 545 -35.86 63.45 -80.34
C ALA A 545 -35.42 62.03 -79.91
N VAL A 546 -34.75 61.29 -80.77
CA VAL A 546 -34.17 59.97 -80.45
C VAL A 546 -33.08 60.10 -79.38
N LEU A 547 -32.13 61.02 -79.53
CA LEU A 547 -31.07 61.26 -78.54
C LEU A 547 -31.64 61.71 -77.18
N GLN A 548 -32.74 62.48 -77.17
CA GLN A 548 -33.43 62.84 -75.94
C GLN A 548 -34.12 61.62 -75.30
N ALA A 549 -34.78 60.77 -76.09
CA ALA A 549 -35.40 59.53 -75.60
C ALA A 549 -34.35 58.55 -75.07
N GLU A 550 -33.22 58.37 -75.75
CA GLU A 550 -32.07 57.56 -75.30
C GLU A 550 -31.47 58.12 -74.01
N ARG A 551 -31.33 59.45 -73.90
CA ARG A 551 -30.88 60.13 -72.67
C ARG A 551 -31.85 59.88 -71.51
N ASP A 552 -33.15 60.01 -71.72
CA ASP A 552 -34.14 59.80 -70.67
C ASP A 552 -34.29 58.32 -70.29
N GLU A 553 -34.12 57.40 -71.24
CA GLU A 553 -34.04 55.98 -70.92
C GLU A 553 -32.76 55.64 -70.14
N ALA A 554 -31.60 56.20 -70.53
CA ALA A 554 -30.34 56.05 -69.80
C ALA A 554 -30.45 56.62 -68.37
N LEU A 555 -31.04 57.80 -68.18
CA LEU A 555 -31.33 58.37 -66.86
C LEU A 555 -32.24 57.45 -66.03
N ASN A 556 -33.25 56.83 -66.65
CA ASN A 556 -34.12 55.87 -65.97
C ASN A 556 -33.43 54.54 -65.64
N ARG A 557 -32.50 54.05 -66.49
CA ARG A 557 -31.62 52.92 -66.20
C ARG A 557 -30.69 53.25 -65.02
N CYS A 558 -30.05 54.41 -65.01
CA CYS A 558 -29.23 54.88 -63.90
C CYS A 558 -30.02 55.01 -62.58
N LYS A 559 -31.24 55.56 -62.60
CA LYS A 559 -32.14 55.63 -61.42
C LYS A 559 -32.52 54.24 -60.89
N LYS A 560 -32.71 53.24 -61.77
CA LYS A 560 -32.96 51.84 -61.36
C LYS A 560 -31.71 51.22 -60.72
N LEU A 561 -30.55 51.41 -61.33
CA LEU A 561 -29.26 50.89 -60.81
C LEU A 561 -28.89 51.52 -59.48
N ALA A 562 -29.06 52.84 -59.30
CA ALA A 562 -28.85 53.52 -58.02
C ALA A 562 -29.69 52.88 -56.90
N ARG A 563 -31.00 52.72 -57.11
CA ARG A 563 -31.92 52.03 -56.17
C ARG A 563 -31.55 50.57 -55.90
N GLN A 564 -30.81 49.92 -56.80
CA GLN A 564 -30.29 48.57 -56.59
C GLN A 564 -28.99 48.60 -55.78
N CYS A 565 -28.10 49.55 -56.02
CA CYS A 565 -26.93 49.82 -55.17
C CYS A 565 -27.34 50.19 -53.74
N ASP A 566 -28.37 51.01 -53.55
CA ASP A 566 -28.91 51.37 -52.22
C ASP A 566 -29.36 50.12 -51.45
N LYS A 567 -30.16 49.25 -52.11
CA LYS A 567 -30.63 47.99 -51.52
C LYS A 567 -29.50 47.03 -51.17
N LEU A 568 -28.51 46.88 -52.06
CA LEU A 568 -27.32 46.05 -51.82
C LEU A 568 -26.45 46.64 -50.70
N GLY A 569 -26.39 47.97 -50.58
CA GLY A 569 -25.72 48.68 -49.49
C GLY A 569 -26.35 48.42 -48.13
N VAL A 570 -27.69 48.45 -48.04
CA VAL A 570 -28.42 48.07 -46.83
C VAL A 570 -28.18 46.59 -46.49
N GLN A 571 -28.36 45.66 -47.44
CA GLN A 571 -28.10 44.23 -47.22
C GLN A 571 -26.66 43.94 -46.79
N LEU A 572 -25.68 44.65 -47.33
CA LEU A 572 -24.27 44.56 -46.91
C LEU A 572 -24.05 45.14 -45.51
N SER A 573 -24.77 46.19 -45.12
CA SER A 573 -24.75 46.75 -43.76
C SER A 573 -25.35 45.77 -42.74
N ASP A 574 -26.49 45.16 -43.07
CA ASP A 574 -27.18 44.19 -42.22
C ASP A 574 -26.33 42.94 -42.00
N ALA A 575 -25.75 42.39 -43.09
CA ALA A 575 -24.81 41.27 -43.01
C ALA A 575 -23.54 41.62 -42.21
N ARG A 576 -23.05 42.86 -42.31
CA ARG A 576 -21.95 43.38 -41.46
C ARG A 576 -22.36 43.61 -40.01
N SER A 577 -23.64 43.76 -39.68
CA SER A 577 -24.11 43.71 -38.30
C SER A 577 -24.11 42.28 -37.80
N GLN A 578 -24.81 41.38 -38.49
CA GLN A 578 -24.90 39.95 -38.15
C GLN A 578 -23.53 39.30 -37.96
N LEU A 579 -22.54 39.63 -38.81
CA LEU A 579 -21.17 39.17 -38.64
C LEU A 579 -20.45 39.75 -37.41
N ARG A 580 -20.76 40.97 -36.96
CA ARG A 580 -20.26 41.50 -35.68
C ARG A 580 -20.94 40.80 -34.51
N ASP A 581 -22.26 40.68 -34.55
CA ASP A 581 -23.08 40.07 -33.50
C ASP A 581 -22.68 38.60 -33.27
N LEU A 582 -22.43 37.83 -34.34
CA LEU A 582 -21.90 36.47 -34.28
C LEU A 582 -20.45 36.39 -33.78
N ASN A 583 -19.60 37.36 -34.11
CA ASN A 583 -18.23 37.41 -33.57
C ASN A 583 -18.22 37.71 -32.06
N THR A 584 -19.11 38.57 -31.57
CA THR A 584 -19.30 38.81 -30.13
C THR A 584 -19.76 37.53 -29.43
N GLN A 585 -20.81 36.86 -29.95
CA GLN A 585 -21.28 35.59 -29.39
C GLN A 585 -20.20 34.49 -29.39
N LEU A 586 -19.32 34.48 -30.39
CA LEU A 586 -18.19 33.55 -30.46
C LEU A 586 -17.10 33.87 -29.42
N ALA A 587 -16.88 35.15 -29.10
CA ALA A 587 -16.00 35.57 -28.02
C ALA A 587 -16.60 35.20 -26.65
N ASP A 588 -17.87 35.50 -26.41
CA ASP A 588 -18.60 35.12 -25.18
C ASP A 588 -18.54 33.60 -24.97
N ALA A 589 -18.78 32.81 -26.03
CA ALA A 589 -18.67 31.35 -26.00
C ALA A 589 -17.24 30.86 -25.70
N ALA A 590 -16.21 31.61 -26.12
CA ALA A 590 -14.82 31.30 -25.77
C ALA A 590 -14.53 31.62 -24.28
N GLU A 591 -15.05 32.71 -23.73
CA GLU A 591 -14.94 33.02 -22.30
C GLU A 591 -15.69 32.01 -21.42
N TYR A 592 -16.90 31.60 -21.81
CA TYR A 592 -17.62 30.52 -21.13
C TYR A 592 -16.85 29.19 -21.19
N LYS A 593 -16.16 28.90 -22.29
CA LYS A 593 -15.30 27.70 -22.40
C LYS A 593 -14.06 27.81 -21.51
N ILE A 594 -13.41 28.97 -21.44
CA ILE A 594 -12.24 29.20 -20.56
C ILE A 594 -12.65 29.04 -19.10
N THR A 595 -13.68 29.76 -18.66
CA THR A 595 -14.16 29.71 -17.27
C THR A 595 -14.72 28.33 -16.88
N SER A 596 -15.29 27.58 -17.83
CA SER A 596 -15.67 26.17 -17.63
C SER A 596 -14.45 25.27 -17.40
N LEU A 597 -13.38 25.41 -18.19
CA LEU A 597 -12.13 24.66 -18.03
C LEU A 597 -11.37 25.03 -16.74
N GLU A 598 -11.42 26.30 -16.31
CA GLU A 598 -10.88 26.73 -15.02
C GLU A 598 -11.63 26.13 -13.84
N ARG A 599 -12.98 26.08 -13.92
CA ARG A 599 -13.82 25.38 -12.92
C ARG A 599 -13.52 23.88 -12.89
N ALA A 600 -13.36 23.23 -14.04
CA ALA A 600 -12.99 21.81 -14.12
C ALA A 600 -11.65 21.53 -13.44
N ARG A 601 -10.60 22.28 -13.78
CA ARG A 601 -9.28 22.21 -13.11
C ARG A 601 -9.36 22.45 -11.60
N LYS A 602 -10.24 23.37 -11.15
CA LYS A 602 -10.41 23.63 -9.72
C LYS A 602 -11.16 22.50 -9.00
N ILE A 603 -12.08 21.81 -9.68
CA ILE A 603 -12.70 20.58 -9.17
C ILE A 603 -11.64 19.48 -9.05
N GLU A 604 -10.81 19.25 -10.07
CA GLU A 604 -9.69 18.29 -10.03
C GLU A 604 -8.72 18.57 -8.88
N GLU A 605 -8.34 19.84 -8.66
CA GLU A 605 -7.47 20.25 -7.54
C GLU A 605 -8.12 20.00 -6.17
N LEU A 606 -9.41 20.26 -6.02
CA LEU A 606 -10.16 20.02 -4.78
C LEU A 606 -10.38 18.52 -4.53
N GLN A 607 -10.60 17.74 -5.58
CA GLN A 607 -10.85 16.30 -5.51
C GLN A 607 -9.55 15.57 -5.12
N LYS A 608 -8.40 15.92 -5.71
CA LYS A 608 -7.09 15.42 -5.26
C LYS A 608 -6.80 15.75 -3.78
N LYS A 609 -7.20 16.94 -3.31
CA LYS A 609 -7.07 17.32 -1.89
C LYS A 609 -8.03 16.55 -0.97
N LEU A 610 -9.21 16.16 -1.46
CA LEU A 610 -10.11 15.26 -0.75
C LEU A 610 -9.49 13.86 -0.63
N ASP A 611 -8.98 13.30 -1.73
CA ASP A 611 -8.32 11.98 -1.75
C ASP A 611 -7.12 11.93 -0.78
N GLU A 612 -6.30 12.98 -0.75
CA GLU A 612 -5.18 13.14 0.19
C GLU A 612 -5.65 13.19 1.65
N ALA A 613 -6.74 13.92 1.93
CA ALA A 613 -7.33 14.02 3.26
C ALA A 613 -7.99 12.70 3.71
N GLU A 614 -8.63 11.96 2.80
CA GLU A 614 -9.21 10.65 3.08
C GLU A 614 -8.14 9.58 3.33
N LEU A 615 -7.07 9.58 2.54
CA LEU A 615 -5.89 8.72 2.78
C LEU A 615 -5.28 8.99 4.16
N LEU A 616 -5.16 10.27 4.55
CA LEU A 616 -4.64 10.68 5.85
C LEU A 616 -5.59 10.28 7.00
N ARG A 617 -6.90 10.49 6.83
CA ARG A 617 -7.96 10.03 7.75
C ARG A 617 -7.92 8.51 7.94
N ALA A 618 -7.75 7.75 6.86
CA ALA A 618 -7.64 6.29 6.92
C ALA A 618 -6.37 5.83 7.66
N ARG A 619 -5.22 6.48 7.43
CA ARG A 619 -3.97 6.22 8.18
C ARG A 619 -4.13 6.48 9.67
N TYR A 620 -4.73 7.62 10.06
CA TYR A 620 -4.97 7.93 11.47
C TYR A 620 -6.01 7.00 12.11
N ASN A 621 -7.08 6.63 11.40
CA ASN A 621 -8.07 5.67 11.91
C ASN A 621 -7.43 4.30 12.20
N ARG A 622 -6.61 3.77 11.28
CA ARG A 622 -5.82 2.55 11.51
C ARG A 622 -4.92 2.67 12.75
N LYS A 623 -4.21 3.80 12.92
CA LYS A 623 -3.37 4.05 14.11
C LYS A 623 -4.19 4.10 15.40
N VAL A 624 -5.37 4.73 15.39
CA VAL A 624 -6.29 4.77 16.54
C VAL A 624 -6.78 3.36 16.90
N ASN A 625 -7.08 2.51 15.92
CA ASN A 625 -7.53 1.14 16.19
C ASN A 625 -6.40 0.30 16.78
N VAL A 626 -5.17 0.36 16.21
CA VAL A 626 -3.99 -0.31 16.80
C VAL A 626 -3.74 0.15 18.24
N LEU A 627 -3.87 1.45 18.54
CA LEU A 627 -3.74 1.96 19.91
C LEU A 627 -4.88 1.48 20.83
N LYS A 628 -6.11 1.34 20.34
CA LYS A 628 -7.22 0.74 21.10
C LYS A 628 -6.99 -0.75 21.38
N ASP A 629 -6.49 -1.50 20.40
CA ASP A 629 -6.16 -2.93 20.56
C ASP A 629 -5.00 -3.12 21.56
N GLN A 630 -3.98 -2.26 21.51
CA GLN A 630 -2.90 -2.24 22.50
C GLN A 630 -3.40 -1.90 23.91
N VAL A 631 -4.27 -0.90 24.06
CA VAL A 631 -4.87 -0.56 25.37
C VAL A 631 -5.76 -1.69 25.89
N ARG A 632 -6.55 -2.33 25.02
CA ARG A 632 -7.38 -3.48 25.40
C ARG A 632 -6.52 -4.65 25.88
N THR A 633 -5.55 -5.08 25.08
CA THR A 633 -4.67 -6.21 25.42
C THR A 633 -3.84 -5.95 26.68
N THR A 634 -3.36 -4.73 26.89
CA THR A 634 -2.66 -4.34 28.14
C THR A 634 -3.61 -4.41 29.35
N GLY A 635 -4.88 -4.02 29.18
CA GLY A 635 -5.91 -4.15 30.22
C GLY A 635 -6.29 -5.60 30.52
N GLU A 636 -6.42 -6.43 29.48
CA GLU A 636 -6.66 -7.88 29.59
C GLU A 636 -5.52 -8.56 30.37
N THR A 637 -4.25 -8.26 30.06
CA THR A 637 -3.10 -8.78 30.82
C THR A 637 -3.08 -8.28 32.27
N PHE A 638 -3.41 -7.01 32.53
CA PHE A 638 -3.43 -6.47 33.89
C PHE A 638 -4.53 -7.10 34.76
N GLU A 639 -5.72 -7.34 34.21
CA GLU A 639 -6.76 -8.09 34.92
C GLU A 639 -6.37 -9.56 35.16
N GLN A 640 -5.65 -10.19 34.23
CA GLN A 640 -5.13 -11.55 34.41
C GLN A 640 -4.03 -11.62 35.49
N GLU A 641 -3.11 -10.66 35.54
CA GLU A 641 -2.12 -10.53 36.62
C GLU A 641 -2.79 -10.21 37.96
N ARG A 642 -3.81 -9.35 37.99
CA ARG A 642 -4.56 -9.01 39.20
C ARG A 642 -5.31 -10.22 39.76
N THR A 643 -6.06 -10.94 38.93
CA THR A 643 -6.86 -12.11 39.35
C THR A 643 -5.99 -13.29 39.78
N THR A 644 -4.85 -13.53 39.11
CA THR A 644 -3.88 -14.55 39.54
C THR A 644 -3.17 -14.17 40.84
N SER A 645 -2.80 -12.90 41.02
CA SER A 645 -2.25 -12.40 42.29
C SER A 645 -3.26 -12.48 43.44
N GLU A 646 -4.53 -12.15 43.19
CA GLU A 646 -5.62 -12.25 44.17
C GLU A 646 -5.90 -13.70 44.56
N HIS A 647 -5.83 -14.64 43.60
CA HIS A 647 -5.90 -16.07 43.88
C HIS A 647 -4.74 -16.55 44.77
N GLN A 648 -3.49 -16.16 44.46
CA GLN A 648 -2.32 -16.49 45.29
C GLN A 648 -2.43 -15.91 46.72
N ILE A 649 -2.89 -14.67 46.85
CA ILE A 649 -3.13 -14.03 48.16
C ILE A 649 -4.17 -14.81 48.97
N ASN A 650 -5.23 -15.30 48.33
CA ASN A 650 -6.24 -16.12 48.99
C ASN A 650 -5.70 -17.50 49.40
N MET A 651 -4.92 -18.19 48.54
CA MET A 651 -4.26 -19.44 48.93
C MET A 651 -3.34 -19.26 50.15
N ILE A 652 -2.50 -18.21 50.15
CA ILE A 652 -1.59 -17.90 51.26
C ILE A 652 -2.37 -17.53 52.52
N ARG A 653 -3.50 -16.82 52.40
CA ARG A 653 -4.41 -16.50 53.52
C ARG A 653 -5.02 -17.76 54.13
N ASP A 654 -5.43 -18.72 53.31
CA ASP A 654 -6.00 -19.98 53.75
C ASP A 654 -4.94 -20.88 54.42
N ASP A 655 -3.73 -20.99 53.86
CA ASP A 655 -2.61 -21.70 54.49
C ASP A 655 -2.17 -21.04 55.79
N LEU A 656 -2.24 -19.70 55.88
CA LEU A 656 -2.02 -18.97 57.12
C LEU A 656 -3.12 -19.23 58.16
N SER A 657 -4.35 -19.55 57.75
CA SER A 657 -5.39 -20.02 58.69
C SER A 657 -5.10 -21.45 59.15
N ARG A 658 -4.89 -22.37 58.20
CA ARG A 658 -4.55 -23.79 58.47
C ARG A 658 -3.35 -23.94 59.41
N THR A 659 -2.29 -23.15 59.20
CA THR A 659 -1.10 -23.17 60.07
C THR A 659 -1.34 -22.57 61.46
N LYS A 660 -2.18 -21.52 61.58
CA LYS A 660 -2.59 -20.99 62.90
C LYS A 660 -3.46 -21.99 63.67
N GLU A 661 -4.38 -22.67 63.00
CA GLU A 661 -5.23 -23.71 63.58
C GLU A 661 -4.40 -24.91 64.05
N ALA A 662 -3.45 -25.37 63.22
CA ALA A 662 -2.49 -26.41 63.58
C ALA A 662 -1.57 -26.02 64.75
N LEU A 663 -1.09 -24.77 64.79
CA LEU A 663 -0.30 -24.24 65.89
C LEU A 663 -1.12 -24.19 67.20
N ALA A 664 -2.37 -23.73 67.15
CA ALA A 664 -3.27 -23.68 68.30
C ALA A 664 -3.67 -25.09 68.80
N GLU A 665 -3.68 -26.10 67.93
CA GLU A 665 -3.81 -27.52 68.30
C GLU A 665 -2.52 -28.05 68.95
N CYS A 666 -1.35 -27.74 68.40
CA CYS A 666 -0.06 -28.13 68.99
C CYS A 666 0.13 -27.52 70.39
N GLN A 667 -0.17 -26.22 70.57
CA GLN A 667 -0.12 -25.54 71.87
C GLN A 667 -1.09 -26.16 72.89
N ARG A 668 -2.29 -26.59 72.47
CA ARG A 668 -3.24 -27.31 73.34
C ARG A 668 -2.72 -28.68 73.75
N ARG A 669 -2.05 -29.42 72.85
CA ARG A 669 -1.40 -30.71 73.16
C ARG A 669 -0.18 -30.54 74.08
N GLU A 670 0.64 -29.53 73.83
CA GLU A 670 1.79 -29.18 74.68
C GLU A 670 1.33 -28.85 76.11
N ALA A 671 0.29 -28.03 76.27
CA ALA A 671 -0.29 -27.71 77.57
C ALA A 671 -0.84 -28.96 78.29
N GLN A 672 -1.45 -29.90 77.56
CA GLN A 672 -1.89 -31.18 78.12
C GLN A 672 -0.70 -32.06 78.57
N LEU A 673 0.33 -32.19 77.74
CA LEU A 673 1.55 -32.95 78.06
C LEU A 673 2.29 -32.33 79.25
N GLN A 674 2.38 -31.00 79.33
CA GLN A 674 2.99 -30.31 80.45
C GLN A 674 2.17 -30.46 81.75
N SER A 675 0.83 -30.48 81.66
CA SER A 675 -0.05 -30.81 82.80
C SER A 675 0.15 -32.25 83.28
N PHE A 676 0.29 -33.20 82.35
CA PHE A 676 0.60 -34.61 82.66
C PHE A 676 1.99 -34.78 83.28
N ARG A 677 3.03 -34.14 82.71
CA ARG A 677 4.39 -34.04 83.25
C ARG A 677 4.39 -33.52 84.69
N ASN A 678 3.70 -32.41 84.93
CA ASN A 678 3.55 -31.81 86.26
C ASN A 678 2.82 -32.75 87.24
N SER A 679 1.92 -33.61 86.75
CA SER A 679 1.21 -34.60 87.57
C SER A 679 2.10 -35.80 87.93
N ILE A 680 2.90 -36.31 86.98
CA ILE A 680 3.95 -37.31 87.24
C ILE A 680 4.98 -36.77 88.23
N ALA A 681 5.47 -35.55 88.03
CA ALA A 681 6.45 -34.92 88.91
C ALA A 681 5.93 -34.80 90.36
N LYS A 682 4.65 -34.43 90.55
CA LYS A 682 4.00 -34.45 91.88
C LYS A 682 3.97 -35.85 92.50
N LEU A 683 3.60 -36.88 91.74
CA LEU A 683 3.59 -38.27 92.22
C LEU A 683 4.99 -38.78 92.59
N LEU A 684 6.04 -38.28 91.94
CA LEU A 684 7.44 -38.60 92.22
C LEU A 684 8.11 -37.66 93.26
N GLY A 685 7.38 -36.73 93.86
CA GLY A 685 7.92 -35.75 94.82
C GLY A 685 8.89 -34.72 94.20
N ILE A 686 8.90 -34.56 92.88
CA ILE A 686 9.77 -33.63 92.14
C ILE A 686 9.17 -32.22 92.20
N LEU A 687 9.78 -31.36 93.01
CA LEU A 687 9.34 -29.97 93.24
C LEU A 687 9.42 -29.08 91.99
N VAL A 688 10.35 -29.36 91.05
CA VAL A 688 10.58 -28.58 89.84
C VAL A 688 10.51 -29.51 88.61
N PRO A 689 9.33 -29.66 87.97
CA PRO A 689 9.12 -30.62 86.87
C PRO A 689 9.97 -30.35 85.61
N SER A 690 10.52 -29.13 85.47
CA SER A 690 11.39 -28.72 84.38
C SER A 690 12.88 -29.02 84.59
N SER A 691 13.32 -29.33 85.82
CA SER A 691 14.74 -29.60 86.12
C SER A 691 15.11 -31.10 86.04
N VAL A 692 14.20 -31.94 85.54
CA VAL A 692 14.36 -33.40 85.41
C VAL A 692 13.92 -33.79 84.01
N SER A 693 14.71 -34.62 83.32
CA SER A 693 14.38 -35.07 81.96
C SER A 693 13.23 -36.07 81.94
N ASP A 694 12.53 -36.19 80.81
CA ASP A 694 11.40 -37.14 80.69
C ASP A 694 11.87 -38.59 80.79
N PHE A 695 13.04 -38.91 80.24
CA PHE A 695 13.70 -40.22 80.42
C PHE A 695 13.98 -40.51 81.90
N GLU A 696 14.43 -39.52 82.67
CA GLU A 696 14.71 -39.71 84.08
C GLU A 696 13.42 -39.82 84.93
N MET A 697 12.37 -39.04 84.62
CA MET A 697 11.05 -39.22 85.25
C MET A 697 10.47 -40.60 84.94
N VAL A 698 10.57 -41.07 83.70
CA VAL A 698 10.16 -42.43 83.33
C VAL A 698 11.02 -43.48 84.06
N SER A 699 12.34 -43.30 84.18
CA SER A 699 13.21 -44.21 84.93
C SER A 699 12.87 -44.26 86.43
N ARG A 700 12.55 -43.11 87.04
CA ARG A 700 12.09 -42.99 88.43
C ARG A 700 10.72 -43.66 88.63
N LEU A 701 9.78 -43.45 87.70
CA LEU A 701 8.48 -44.14 87.66
C LEU A 701 8.64 -45.65 87.52
N GLN A 702 9.47 -46.10 86.58
CA GLN A 702 9.70 -47.52 86.33
C GLN A 702 10.26 -48.20 87.58
N LYS A 703 11.31 -47.63 88.22
CA LYS A 703 11.85 -48.15 89.48
C LYS A 703 10.82 -48.20 90.62
N LEU A 704 9.87 -47.26 90.66
CA LEU A 704 8.79 -47.24 91.66
C LEU A 704 7.71 -48.31 91.34
N ILE A 705 7.40 -48.51 90.06
CA ILE A 705 6.51 -49.58 89.58
C ILE A 705 7.14 -50.96 89.81
N ASP A 706 8.43 -51.13 89.50
CA ASP A 706 9.20 -52.36 89.70
C ASP A 706 9.27 -52.69 91.20
N ALA A 707 9.62 -51.72 92.05
CA ALA A 707 9.62 -51.92 93.50
C ALA A 707 8.23 -52.26 94.06
N HIS A 708 7.16 -51.66 93.53
CA HIS A 708 5.79 -52.04 93.88
C HIS A 708 5.42 -53.44 93.34
N HIS A 709 5.92 -53.84 92.18
CA HIS A 709 5.69 -55.15 91.57
C HIS A 709 6.41 -56.25 92.36
N ASP A 710 7.68 -56.05 92.70
CA ASP A 710 8.46 -56.92 93.58
C ASP A 710 7.82 -57.02 94.97
N PHE A 711 7.41 -55.90 95.56
CA PHE A 711 6.64 -55.90 96.81
C PHE A 711 5.35 -56.72 96.68
N THR A 712 4.60 -56.56 95.59
CA THR A 712 3.37 -57.33 95.31
C THR A 712 3.66 -58.83 95.11
N ILE A 713 4.76 -59.19 94.46
CA ILE A 713 5.22 -60.58 94.29
C ILE A 713 5.64 -61.18 95.64
N VAL A 714 6.33 -60.40 96.49
CA VAL A 714 6.73 -60.84 97.83
C VAL A 714 5.52 -61.03 98.73
N SER A 715 4.54 -60.10 98.76
CA SER A 715 3.27 -60.31 99.45
C SER A 715 2.55 -61.57 98.98
N ARG A 716 2.45 -61.80 97.66
CA ARG A 716 1.87 -63.04 97.10
C ARG A 716 2.63 -64.32 97.45
N ARG A 717 3.88 -64.24 97.93
CA ARG A 717 4.63 -65.40 98.44
C ARG A 717 4.37 -65.69 99.94
N TYR A 718 3.69 -64.79 100.64
CA TYR A 718 3.23 -65.00 102.02
C TYR A 718 1.72 -65.31 102.11
N ASP A 719 0.93 -64.98 101.08
CA ASP A 719 -0.52 -65.21 101.01
C ASP A 719 -0.96 -66.49 100.26
N ASP A 720 -0.29 -67.65 100.46
CA ASP A 720 -0.88 -68.96 100.06
C ASP A 720 -0.41 -70.16 100.92
N PRO A 721 -1.25 -70.67 101.86
CA PRO A 721 -0.93 -71.81 102.71
C PRO A 721 -1.67 -73.11 102.33
N THR A 722 -1.29 -73.80 101.25
CA THR A 722 -1.30 -75.29 101.21
C THR A 722 -0.42 -75.86 100.10
N LEU A 723 0.24 -77.00 100.36
CA LEU A 723 1.35 -77.51 99.53
C LEU A 723 0.96 -78.64 98.56
N LEU A 724 1.67 -78.66 97.42
CA LEU A 724 1.95 -79.83 96.57
C LEU A 724 0.77 -80.73 96.15
N ARG A 725 0.21 -80.48 94.96
CA ARG A 725 -0.18 -81.58 94.06
C ARG A 725 0.15 -81.29 92.60
N ALA A 726 0.34 -82.33 91.81
CA ALA A 726 1.09 -82.27 90.56
C ALA A 726 0.26 -82.11 89.29
N SER A 727 0.86 -81.39 88.33
CA SER A 727 0.84 -81.65 86.88
C SER A 727 -0.42 -81.38 86.03
N SER A 728 -0.17 -80.57 84.99
CA SER A 728 -0.69 -80.68 83.61
C SER A 728 -2.03 -80.02 83.19
N ARG A 729 -2.04 -79.64 81.91
CA ARG A 729 -3.16 -79.28 80.99
C ARG A 729 -3.83 -77.90 81.11
N SER A 730 -3.44 -77.04 80.17
CA SER A 730 -4.19 -75.95 79.52
C SER A 730 -5.38 -76.44 78.66
N PRO A 731 -6.13 -75.58 77.91
CA PRO A 731 -6.84 -74.31 78.20
C PRO A 731 -8.37 -74.47 77.84
N PRO A 732 -9.25 -73.45 77.59
CA PRO A 732 -9.19 -71.98 77.70
C PRO A 732 -10.02 -71.38 78.88
N PRO A 733 -11.29 -70.87 78.82
CA PRO A 733 -12.35 -70.84 77.78
C PRO A 733 -12.64 -69.41 77.19
N SER A 734 -13.90 -69.02 76.93
CA SER A 734 -14.28 -67.70 76.33
C SER A 734 -15.72 -67.24 76.66
N ARG A 735 -15.95 -65.92 76.82
CA ARG A 735 -17.11 -65.08 76.35
C ARG A 735 -17.14 -63.73 77.10
N CYS A 736 -17.00 -62.59 76.42
CA CYS A 736 -18.03 -61.83 75.66
C CYS A 736 -19.06 -61.06 76.51
N ARG A 737 -18.85 -59.75 76.63
CA ARG A 737 -19.92 -58.74 76.57
C ARG A 737 -19.44 -57.45 75.87
N THR A 738 -20.36 -56.52 75.65
CA THR A 738 -20.34 -55.60 74.49
C THR A 738 -21.25 -54.38 74.72
N ARG A 739 -20.85 -53.16 74.29
CA ARG A 739 -21.81 -52.12 73.89
C ARG A 739 -21.24 -51.09 72.89
N THR A 740 -21.80 -51.11 71.69
CA THR A 740 -21.92 -50.00 70.71
C THR A 740 -23.07 -49.05 71.16
N PRO A 741 -23.39 -47.89 70.52
CA PRO A 741 -23.15 -47.47 69.12
C PRO A 741 -22.68 -45.98 68.99
N ASP A 742 -22.71 -45.24 67.86
CA ASP A 742 -23.13 -45.47 66.46
C ASP A 742 -22.44 -44.49 65.48
N ARG A 743 -22.70 -44.66 64.16
CA ARG A 743 -22.68 -43.68 63.05
C ARG A 743 -21.37 -43.14 62.44
N SER A 744 -21.33 -43.29 61.12
CA SER A 744 -20.75 -42.41 60.07
C SER A 744 -19.21 -42.22 60.02
N LEU A 745 -18.59 -42.10 58.85
CA LEU A 745 -19.09 -42.20 57.46
C LEU A 745 -17.98 -42.81 56.57
N ARG A 746 -18.36 -43.40 55.43
CA ARG A 746 -17.39 -43.95 54.46
C ARG A 746 -16.72 -42.84 53.64
N TYR A 747 -15.55 -43.17 53.11
CA TYR A 747 -14.82 -42.41 52.11
C TYR A 747 -14.81 -43.24 50.82
N ASP A 748 -15.62 -42.83 49.85
CA ASP A 748 -15.62 -43.24 48.43
C ASP A 748 -15.86 -41.91 47.70
N ASP A 749 -14.87 -41.36 46.99
CA ASP A 749 -14.52 -41.61 45.58
C ASP A 749 -15.35 -40.73 44.60
N SER A 750 -14.71 -40.25 43.55
CA SER A 750 -15.16 -39.09 42.77
C SER A 750 -16.17 -39.44 41.67
N GLY A 751 -17.45 -39.15 41.92
CA GLY A 751 -18.50 -39.25 40.93
C GLY A 751 -18.47 -38.12 39.89
N TYR A 752 -18.25 -38.48 38.63
CA TYR A 752 -18.49 -37.61 37.47
C TYR A 752 -19.99 -37.26 37.38
N ALA A 753 -20.33 -35.98 37.16
CA ALA A 753 -21.69 -35.56 36.86
C ALA A 753 -21.70 -34.36 35.89
N ASP A 754 -22.42 -34.53 34.79
CA ASP A 754 -22.62 -33.56 33.71
C ASP A 754 -23.89 -32.72 33.97
N PRO A 755 -23.94 -31.47 33.47
CA PRO A 755 -25.20 -30.84 33.11
C PRO A 755 -25.17 -30.32 31.66
N ALA A 756 -25.64 -31.15 30.71
CA ALA A 756 -26.07 -30.69 29.40
C ALA A 756 -27.42 -29.93 29.45
N PHE A 757 -27.67 -29.12 28.42
CA PHE A 757 -28.83 -28.22 28.21
C PHE A 757 -28.83 -26.97 29.12
N ASP A 758 -29.25 -25.78 28.65
CA ASP A 758 -30.02 -25.49 27.43
C ASP A 758 -29.32 -24.54 26.42
N LEU A 759 -29.92 -24.40 25.24
CA LEU A 759 -29.43 -23.59 24.12
C LEU A 759 -29.73 -22.09 24.28
N GLU A 760 -28.76 -21.23 23.94
CA GLU A 760 -29.04 -19.82 23.62
C GLU A 760 -29.64 -19.72 22.20
N ASP A 761 -30.72 -18.95 22.05
CA ASP A 761 -31.28 -18.50 20.77
C ASP A 761 -31.58 -17.00 20.85
N GLU A 762 -31.68 -16.34 19.69
CA GLU A 762 -31.74 -14.88 19.48
C GLU A 762 -30.59 -14.02 20.05
N LEU A 763 -29.69 -13.52 19.18
CA LEU A 763 -29.57 -12.07 18.87
C LEU A 763 -28.39 -11.72 17.92
N TYR A 764 -28.58 -11.95 16.61
CA TYR A 764 -27.71 -11.34 15.57
C TYR A 764 -28.52 -10.54 14.54
N LYS A 765 -28.95 -9.33 14.91
CA LYS A 765 -29.51 -8.35 13.96
C LYS A 765 -28.41 -7.61 13.21
N GLY A 766 -27.83 -8.27 12.21
CA GLY A 766 -26.93 -7.65 11.23
C GLY A 766 -27.66 -6.56 10.43
N ARG A 767 -27.34 -5.29 10.72
CA ARG A 767 -27.93 -4.15 10.01
C ARG A 767 -27.06 -3.77 8.82
N ALA A 768 -27.38 -4.28 7.64
CA ALA A 768 -26.82 -3.77 6.40
C ALA A 768 -27.25 -2.32 6.16
N ALA A 769 -26.38 -1.51 5.57
CA ALA A 769 -26.67 -0.15 5.14
C ALA A 769 -26.54 -0.07 3.61
N LEU A 770 -27.56 0.52 3.00
CA LEU A 770 -27.52 1.23 1.71
C LEU A 770 -27.64 2.72 2.02
#